data_AF-A0A8J2LVF4-F1
#
_entry.id   AF-A0A8J2LVF4-F1
#
_cell.length_a   1.000
_cell.length_b   1.000
_cell.length_c   1.000
_cell.angle_alpha   90.00
_cell.angle_beta   90.00
_cell.angle_gamma   90.00
#
_symmetry.space_group_name_H-M   'P 1'
#
loop_
_entity.id
_entity.type
_entity.pdbx_description
1 polymer ?
#
loop_
_entity_poly.entity_id
_entity_poly.type
_entity_poly.pdbx_seq_one_letter_code
_entity_poly.pdbx_strand_id
1 'polypeptide(L)'
;MPCADELYNYCCSALCILDESSSHHTLKITFGGVHTRSCSTVPLPSAPTTKHGFSGLTQVNVPPEAPSQHPGLSGFSLLPPTPSSSPAPSYPYPLIPTYRYSFMLPIYSQPQPQLPSPSAHHDWVPLFIGGIFLWESLDSKSFKSQFVIRNGDTSMAAMTKGDSAKSSNFSSLGNSNGINRTSGMNPKIGATKKLIIKNFREKPKVSEDYQIETWKKLKEAVIAIQTSKRIDDCLEDLYKAVENMCSYKMAAQLYDNLKDVIENHVRENVEPYIRGVQDRKIFLKEMEACWKAHCNQMTKIRSIFTYLDRRYVLHTPSIPSIWDMGLELFRKHVIGQQLAQTRTVEGLLMLIENERQGDVVDRSLLKSLLRMLSDLQIYQDVFEHRFLQATDAVYTTEGRRLMQEMEVPEYLHHVEKRLQEESDRVLHYLDSGTKWALIHTVERQLISEHLGSILGKGLENLLDNNRLPDLKLLYSLFSRVKNGLTDLCFHFNSYIKKKGRTIVIDPEKDKSMVQDLLDFKDKMDNIVNSCFQKNDKFVNSVKEAFEHFINQRPNKPAELIAKFVDAKLRLGNKEATEEELERLLDKIMVMFRFIHGKDVFEAFYKKDLAKRLLVGKSASVDAEKSMLSKLKQECGGAFTSKLEGMFKDMELSRDINTAFKQHISNLKSDIDTSVDLTVSVLTMGYWPTYPAVEVNLPKELLRYQEIFKKFYLGKHSGRRLQWQPTLGHCMLRATFENGKKELQVSLFQALVLLLFNDVEDLSYEEIKSATNIEEGEIKRTLQSLACGKARVLQKTPKGKDVSEEDKFQFNREFANKLFRVKINQIQMKETNEEQKATEERVFHDRQYQIDAAIVRIMKMRKTLSHQLLVSELYNQLKFSVTPTDLKKRIESLIDRDYMARDKENPKQYNYVA
;
A
#
# COMPACT_ATOMS: atom_id res chain seq x y z
N MET A 1 21.90 -43.73 22.19
CA MET A 1 20.88 -44.39 23.05
C MET A 1 20.14 -43.30 23.81
N PRO A 2 18.82 -43.18 23.67
CA PRO A 2 17.97 -42.41 24.59
C PRO A 2 17.16 -43.34 25.51
N CYS A 3 16.97 -42.90 26.76
CA CYS A 3 15.71 -43.14 27.50
C CYS A 3 14.93 -41.82 27.40
N ALA A 4 13.63 -41.76 27.10
CA ALA A 4 12.48 -42.51 27.60
C ALA A 4 12.09 -42.10 29.03
N ASP A 5 10.94 -41.40 29.13
CA ASP A 5 9.87 -41.70 30.09
C ASP A 5 8.51 -41.22 29.52
N GLU A 6 7.47 -41.95 29.93
CA GLU A 6 6.00 -41.77 29.96
C GLU A 6 5.23 -40.60 29.28
N LEU A 7 3.88 -40.65 29.14
CA LEU A 7 2.98 -41.58 28.42
C LEU A 7 1.50 -41.07 28.50
N TYR A 8 0.72 -41.31 27.43
CA TYR A 8 -0.75 -41.38 27.35
C TYR A 8 -1.70 -40.13 27.36
N ASN A 9 -2.70 -40.24 26.46
CA ASN A 9 -4.08 -39.71 26.44
C ASN A 9 -4.45 -38.27 25.97
N TYR A 10 -4.68 -38.18 24.64
CA TYR A 10 -5.96 -37.86 23.97
C TYR A 10 -6.79 -36.57 24.22
N CYS A 11 -7.35 -36.08 23.10
CA CYS A 11 -8.59 -35.28 22.90
C CYS A 11 -8.59 -33.72 23.02
N CYS A 12 -8.62 -33.09 21.84
CA CYS A 12 -9.61 -32.09 21.36
C CYS A 12 -10.11 -30.93 22.26
N SER A 13 -9.75 -29.71 21.87
CA SER A 13 -10.68 -28.57 21.67
C SER A 13 -9.93 -27.46 20.88
N ALA A 14 -10.41 -26.82 19.82
CA ALA A 14 -11.76 -26.43 19.36
C ALA A 14 -12.39 -25.31 20.19
N LEU A 15 -12.52 -24.12 19.58
CA LEU A 15 -13.11 -22.92 20.18
C LEU A 15 -14.47 -22.67 19.51
N CYS A 16 -15.53 -22.56 20.30
CA CYS A 16 -16.91 -22.71 19.83
C CYS A 16 -17.42 -21.52 18.98
N ILE A 17 -18.07 -21.86 17.87
CA ILE A 17 -19.27 -21.14 17.40
C ILE A 17 -20.39 -22.19 17.34
N LEU A 18 -21.57 -21.84 17.84
CA LEU A 18 -22.76 -22.68 17.82
C LEU A 18 -23.45 -22.57 16.46
N ASP A 19 -23.87 -23.70 15.89
CA ASP A 19 -25.27 -23.82 15.48
C ASP A 19 -25.71 -25.30 15.43
N GLU A 20 -26.98 -25.57 15.73
CA GLU A 20 -27.58 -26.90 15.67
C GLU A 20 -28.73 -26.95 14.67
N SER A 21 -28.67 -27.86 13.70
CA SER A 21 -29.77 -28.78 13.37
C SER A 21 -29.39 -29.69 12.20
N SER A 22 -30.11 -30.79 12.04
CA SER A 22 -29.79 -31.84 11.06
C SER A 22 -31.04 -32.39 10.37
N SER A 23 -30.88 -32.95 9.18
CA SER A 23 -31.69 -34.08 8.72
C SER A 23 -31.04 -34.82 7.54
N HIS A 24 -31.03 -36.15 7.67
CA HIS A 24 -31.01 -37.23 6.67
C HIS A 24 -31.05 -36.86 5.16
N HIS A 25 -30.35 -37.56 4.24
CA HIS A 25 -30.37 -39.03 4.10
C HIS A 25 -29.24 -39.64 3.23
N THR A 26 -28.81 -40.84 3.65
CA THR A 26 -28.57 -42.06 2.82
C THR A 26 -27.51 -42.09 1.71
N LEU A 27 -26.56 -43.03 1.88
CA LEU A 27 -25.59 -43.52 0.88
C LEU A 27 -26.22 -44.15 -0.36
N LYS A 28 -25.57 -43.99 -1.51
CA LYS A 28 -25.52 -45.04 -2.55
C LYS A 28 -24.20 -44.98 -3.33
N ILE A 29 -23.45 -46.09 -3.30
CA ILE A 29 -22.22 -46.30 -4.10
C ILE A 29 -22.59 -47.23 -5.25
N THR A 30 -22.01 -47.01 -6.45
CA THR A 30 -21.95 -48.04 -7.50
C THR A 30 -20.68 -47.84 -8.32
N PHE A 31 -20.02 -48.93 -8.70
CA PHE A 31 -18.71 -48.97 -9.38
C PHE A 31 -18.85 -49.37 -10.86
N GLY A 32 -17.89 -48.95 -11.70
CA GLY A 32 -17.69 -49.44 -13.07
C GLY A 32 -17.26 -48.33 -14.05
N GLY A 33 -16.41 -48.57 -15.05
CA GLY A 33 -15.68 -49.80 -15.36
C GLY A 33 -14.78 -49.64 -16.60
N VAL A 34 -13.49 -49.96 -16.45
CA VAL A 34 -12.37 -49.83 -17.40
C VAL A 34 -12.65 -50.36 -18.82
N HIS A 35 -12.15 -49.65 -19.86
CA HIS A 35 -11.42 -50.14 -21.07
C HIS A 35 -11.28 -49.01 -22.13
N THR A 36 -10.33 -48.89 -23.07
CA THR A 36 -8.84 -49.02 -23.20
C THR A 36 -8.49 -48.88 -24.70
N ARG A 37 -7.37 -48.20 -25.03
CA ARG A 37 -6.50 -48.33 -26.24
C ARG A 37 -6.84 -47.70 -27.62
N SER A 38 -5.73 -47.47 -28.36
CA SER A 38 -5.51 -47.00 -29.76
C SER A 38 -5.59 -45.47 -29.99
N CYS A 39 -4.61 -44.70 -30.52
CA CYS A 39 -3.23 -44.85 -31.08
C CYS A 39 -3.09 -44.70 -32.62
N SER A 40 -2.14 -43.85 -33.05
CA SER A 40 -1.73 -43.54 -34.46
C SER A 40 -2.71 -42.65 -35.26
N THR A 41 -2.35 -41.82 -36.26
CA THR A 41 -1.03 -41.50 -36.88
C THR A 41 -1.05 -40.08 -37.53
N VAL A 42 0.11 -39.56 -37.95
CA VAL A 42 0.29 -38.27 -38.68
C VAL A 42 0.23 -38.48 -40.21
N PRO A 43 -0.19 -37.47 -41.01
CA PRO A 43 0.69 -37.00 -42.09
C PRO A 43 0.71 -35.46 -42.33
N LEU A 44 1.87 -34.97 -42.78
CA LEU A 44 2.08 -33.67 -43.46
C LEU A 44 2.04 -33.91 -44.99
N PRO A 45 1.80 -32.90 -45.86
CA PRO A 45 2.97 -32.27 -46.53
C PRO A 45 2.83 -30.83 -47.12
N SER A 46 3.98 -30.15 -47.24
CA SER A 46 4.47 -29.23 -48.31
C SER A 46 3.61 -28.13 -48.98
N ALA A 47 4.22 -26.94 -49.13
CA ALA A 47 3.84 -25.87 -50.09
C ALA A 47 4.48 -26.06 -51.49
N PRO A 48 4.19 -25.18 -52.48
CA PRO A 48 5.29 -24.60 -53.28
C PRO A 48 5.14 -23.14 -53.82
N THR A 49 6.13 -22.30 -53.48
CA THR A 49 6.92 -21.34 -54.32
C THR A 49 6.36 -20.37 -55.40
N THR A 50 6.54 -19.06 -55.11
CA THR A 50 7.21 -17.97 -55.90
C THR A 50 6.82 -17.53 -57.33
N LYS A 51 6.80 -16.18 -57.52
CA LYS A 51 7.44 -15.32 -58.57
C LYS A 51 7.29 -13.85 -58.09
N HIS A 52 8.27 -12.93 -58.01
CA HIS A 52 9.29 -12.38 -58.93
C HIS A 52 8.70 -11.75 -60.22
N GLY A 53 8.98 -10.50 -60.61
CA GLY A 53 9.80 -9.42 -59.99
C GLY A 53 9.92 -8.16 -60.90
N PHE A 54 10.92 -7.28 -60.63
CA PHE A 54 11.38 -6.10 -61.41
C PHE A 54 10.49 -4.81 -61.42
N SER A 55 10.98 -3.58 -61.70
CA SER A 55 12.14 -2.77 -61.19
C SER A 55 12.28 -1.39 -61.89
N GLY A 56 12.82 -0.35 -61.21
CA GLY A 56 13.25 0.96 -61.78
C GLY A 56 12.52 2.17 -61.15
N LEU A 57 13.14 3.29 -60.70
CA LEU A 57 14.13 4.23 -61.29
C LEU A 57 13.54 5.04 -62.49
N THR A 58 13.62 6.38 -62.58
CA THR A 58 14.54 7.36 -61.94
C THR A 58 14.00 8.83 -61.99
N GLN A 59 14.54 9.74 -61.15
CA GLN A 59 14.67 11.23 -61.30
C GLN A 59 13.39 12.13 -61.44
N VAL A 60 13.15 13.12 -60.55
CA VAL A 60 13.71 14.51 -60.39
C VAL A 60 13.08 15.57 -61.31
N ASN A 61 12.33 16.55 -60.73
CA ASN A 61 12.59 18.01 -60.93
C ASN A 61 11.83 18.97 -59.97
N VAL A 62 12.21 20.27 -60.01
CA VAL A 62 11.86 21.45 -59.15
C VAL A 62 11.97 22.73 -60.05
N PRO A 63 11.60 24.00 -59.72
CA PRO A 63 11.05 24.66 -58.49
C PRO A 63 9.68 25.36 -58.83
N PRO A 64 9.29 26.63 -58.50
CA PRO A 64 9.68 27.66 -57.49
C PRO A 64 8.54 28.05 -56.49
N GLU A 65 8.76 28.54 -55.25
CA GLU A 65 9.36 29.79 -54.67
C GLU A 65 8.36 30.96 -54.39
N ALA A 66 8.78 31.92 -53.53
CA ALA A 66 7.95 32.95 -52.85
C ALA A 66 8.39 34.40 -53.28
N PRO A 67 8.40 35.53 -52.50
CA PRO A 67 7.94 35.86 -51.12
C PRO A 67 7.27 37.29 -50.97
N SER A 68 7.28 37.86 -49.74
CA SER A 68 7.16 39.30 -49.37
C SER A 68 5.76 39.98 -49.32
N GLN A 69 5.48 41.12 -48.65
CA GLN A 69 6.04 41.84 -47.47
C GLN A 69 4.99 42.89 -46.93
N HIS A 70 5.19 43.50 -45.76
CA HIS A 70 4.38 44.63 -45.21
C HIS A 70 4.76 45.99 -45.85
N PRO A 71 3.81 46.94 -46.06
CA PRO A 71 3.40 47.97 -45.06
C PRO A 71 1.85 48.19 -45.00
N GLY A 72 1.24 49.18 -44.31
CA GLY A 72 1.73 50.10 -43.25
C GLY A 72 1.09 51.52 -43.26
N LEU A 73 0.78 52.06 -42.06
CA LEU A 73 0.45 53.47 -41.69
C LEU A 73 -0.89 54.14 -42.12
N SER A 74 -1.45 54.93 -41.18
CA SER A 74 -2.38 56.10 -41.28
C SER A 74 -3.62 56.06 -42.20
N GLY A 75 -4.81 56.55 -41.82
CA GLY A 75 -5.26 57.24 -40.60
C GLY A 75 -5.60 58.72 -40.82
N PHE A 76 -6.89 59.07 -40.91
CA PHE A 76 -7.41 60.44 -40.86
C PHE A 76 -8.83 60.49 -40.27
N SER A 77 -9.16 61.58 -39.59
CA SER A 77 -10.42 61.81 -38.86
C SER A 77 -11.41 62.66 -39.67
N LEU A 78 -12.70 62.67 -39.25
CA LEU A 78 -13.44 63.91 -38.93
C LEU A 78 -14.80 63.65 -38.25
N LEU A 79 -15.27 64.67 -37.53
CA LEU A 79 -16.49 64.81 -36.70
C LEU A 79 -17.10 66.21 -37.03
N PRO A 80 -18.18 66.69 -36.36
CA PRO A 80 -19.48 66.10 -36.02
C PRO A 80 -20.61 66.94 -36.72
N PRO A 81 -21.86 67.13 -36.20
CA PRO A 81 -22.10 68.01 -35.03
C PRO A 81 -23.24 67.56 -34.06
N THR A 82 -23.33 68.26 -32.92
CA THR A 82 -24.47 68.33 -31.97
C THR A 82 -24.73 69.84 -31.65
N PRO A 83 -25.80 70.31 -30.94
CA PRO A 83 -25.99 70.08 -29.49
C PRO A 83 -27.46 70.23 -28.93
N SER A 84 -27.58 70.27 -27.58
CA SER A 84 -28.73 70.74 -26.75
C SER A 84 -29.95 69.80 -26.61
N SER A 85 -30.74 69.76 -25.50
CA SER A 85 -30.75 70.53 -24.22
C SER A 85 -31.35 69.73 -23.03
N SER A 86 -30.97 70.06 -21.78
CA SER A 86 -31.57 69.53 -20.52
C SER A 86 -32.68 70.48 -19.96
N PRO A 87 -33.58 70.05 -19.03
CA PRO A 87 -33.27 70.00 -17.58
C PRO A 87 -34.01 68.91 -16.74
N ALA A 88 -33.81 68.90 -15.41
CA ALA A 88 -34.53 68.09 -14.40
C ALA A 88 -35.50 68.95 -13.55
N PRO A 89 -36.35 68.43 -12.60
CA PRO A 89 -35.86 68.03 -11.25
C PRO A 89 -36.74 67.03 -10.41
N SER A 90 -36.34 66.82 -9.13
CA SER A 90 -37.16 66.57 -7.90
C SER A 90 -37.33 65.15 -7.30
N TYR A 91 -37.51 65.13 -5.96
CA TYR A 91 -37.64 63.99 -5.02
C TYR A 91 -39.00 64.05 -4.28
N PRO A 92 -39.47 62.98 -3.61
CA PRO A 92 -39.43 63.00 -2.12
C PRO A 92 -39.26 61.63 -1.39
N TYR A 93 -38.73 61.69 -0.16
CA TYR A 93 -38.89 60.74 0.98
C TYR A 93 -40.07 61.22 1.88
N PRO A 94 -40.50 60.61 3.04
CA PRO A 94 -39.82 59.64 3.93
C PRO A 94 -40.70 58.53 4.59
N LEU A 95 -40.11 57.68 5.45
CA LEU A 95 -40.42 57.54 6.90
C LEU A 95 -39.92 56.22 7.54
N ILE A 96 -39.64 56.26 8.85
CA ILE A 96 -39.28 55.14 9.74
C ILE A 96 -40.02 55.36 11.07
N PRO A 97 -40.47 54.29 11.76
CA PRO A 97 -40.33 54.25 13.22
C PRO A 97 -39.73 52.92 13.72
N THR A 98 -38.84 53.01 14.72
CA THR A 98 -38.19 51.88 15.39
C THR A 98 -38.73 51.66 16.79
N TYR A 99 -38.81 50.42 17.28
CA TYR A 99 -38.63 50.13 18.72
C TYR A 99 -37.87 48.81 18.96
N ARG A 100 -37.20 48.73 20.11
CA ARG A 100 -36.32 47.62 20.54
C ARG A 100 -37.12 46.54 21.28
N TYR A 101 -36.57 45.32 21.35
CA TYR A 101 -36.32 44.66 22.64
C TYR A 101 -35.04 43.81 22.59
N SER A 102 -34.37 43.68 23.73
CA SER A 102 -33.09 42.95 23.88
C SER A 102 -33.32 41.50 24.35
N PHE A 103 -32.36 40.60 24.10
CA PHE A 103 -32.00 39.56 25.06
C PHE A 103 -30.49 39.22 24.99
N MET A 104 -29.96 38.65 26.07
CA MET A 104 -28.52 38.55 26.34
C MET A 104 -27.85 37.30 25.75
N LEU A 105 -26.55 37.41 25.50
CA LEU A 105 -25.61 36.29 25.54
C LEU A 105 -24.87 36.31 26.90
N PRO A 106 -24.68 35.17 27.58
CA PRO A 106 -23.75 35.09 28.70
C PRO A 106 -22.30 35.10 28.19
N ILE A 107 -21.47 35.97 28.75
CA ILE A 107 -20.01 35.92 28.57
C ILE A 107 -19.43 35.05 29.69
N TYR A 108 -18.57 34.09 29.33
CA TYR A 108 -17.52 33.63 30.24
C TYR A 108 -16.18 33.70 29.51
N SER A 109 -15.20 34.29 30.18
CA SER A 109 -13.89 34.59 29.62
C SER A 109 -12.79 34.33 30.64
N GLN A 110 -11.74 33.62 30.24
CA GLN A 110 -10.38 33.66 30.82
C GLN A 110 -9.40 33.24 29.69
N PRO A 111 -8.11 33.64 29.74
CA PRO A 111 -7.34 33.89 28.51
C PRO A 111 -6.32 32.80 28.14
N GLN A 112 -5.85 32.85 26.88
CA GLN A 112 -4.53 32.37 26.48
C GLN A 112 -3.58 33.55 26.20
N PRO A 113 -2.33 33.53 26.69
CA PRO A 113 -1.27 34.44 26.24
C PRO A 113 -0.69 34.00 24.89
N GLN A 114 -0.04 34.91 24.16
CA GLN A 114 0.50 34.67 22.81
C GLN A 114 2.03 34.66 22.76
N LEU A 115 2.57 33.70 21.99
CA LEU A 115 3.78 33.81 21.12
C LEU A 115 5.16 34.03 21.82
N PRO A 116 6.29 33.53 21.25
CA PRO A 116 6.77 33.85 19.90
C PRO A 116 7.11 32.64 18.99
N SER A 117 7.69 32.95 17.82
CA SER A 117 7.92 32.10 16.64
C SER A 117 9.12 31.13 16.75
N PRO A 118 9.12 30.00 16.00
CA PRO A 118 10.20 29.01 16.03
C PRO A 118 11.36 29.32 15.06
N SER A 119 12.55 28.79 15.37
CA SER A 119 13.72 28.77 14.48
C SER A 119 14.62 27.55 14.74
N ALA A 120 15.08 26.91 13.67
CA ALA A 120 16.04 25.80 13.62
C ALA A 120 15.60 24.41 14.18
N HIS A 121 16.19 23.37 13.59
CA HIS A 121 15.90 21.94 13.75
C HIS A 121 16.23 21.38 15.14
N HIS A 122 15.54 20.30 15.56
CA HIS A 122 16.07 18.92 15.56
C HIS A 122 15.01 17.93 16.06
N ASP A 123 14.78 16.85 15.31
CA ASP A 123 13.74 15.85 15.63
C ASP A 123 14.23 14.83 16.68
N TRP A 124 13.41 14.60 17.71
CA TRP A 124 13.59 13.52 18.69
C TRP A 124 12.46 12.49 18.56
N VAL A 125 12.81 11.20 18.60
CA VAL A 125 11.84 10.08 18.51
C VAL A 125 11.92 9.23 19.78
N PRO A 126 10.81 9.03 20.52
CA PRO A 126 10.82 8.23 21.74
C PRO A 126 10.86 6.72 21.43
N LEU A 127 11.67 5.99 22.21
CA LEU A 127 11.65 4.52 22.28
C LEU A 127 11.34 4.10 23.71
N PHE A 128 10.50 3.07 23.87
CA PHE A 128 9.92 2.68 25.16
C PHE A 128 10.27 1.22 25.50
N ILE A 129 11.26 1.04 26.38
CA ILE A 129 11.72 -0.27 26.86
C ILE A 129 11.98 -0.17 28.36
N GLY A 130 11.55 -1.16 29.14
CA GLY A 130 12.01 -1.35 30.53
C GLY A 130 11.54 -0.35 31.60
N GLY A 131 10.71 0.64 31.25
CA GLY A 131 10.06 1.52 32.24
C GLY A 131 10.90 2.68 32.79
N ILE A 132 12.02 3.02 32.15
CA ILE A 132 12.84 4.19 32.49
C ILE A 132 13.08 5.01 31.22
N PHE A 133 12.92 6.34 31.30
CA PHE A 133 13.30 7.26 30.22
C PHE A 133 14.78 7.60 30.31
N LEU A 134 15.51 7.44 29.20
CA LEU A 134 16.85 7.96 28.97
C LEU A 134 16.89 8.69 27.63
N TRP A 135 17.71 9.74 27.55
CA TRP A 135 17.93 10.54 26.36
C TRP A 135 19.38 10.34 25.90
N GLU A 136 19.58 9.93 24.65
CA GLU A 136 20.90 9.75 24.06
C GLU A 136 20.93 10.38 22.65
N SER A 137 22.05 11.01 22.29
CA SER A 137 22.17 11.82 21.08
C SER A 137 23.05 11.11 20.04
N LEU A 138 22.48 10.88 18.85
CA LEU A 138 23.20 10.31 17.71
C LEU A 138 23.72 11.40 16.78
N ASP A 139 25.02 11.70 16.85
CA ASP A 139 25.77 12.16 15.67
C ASP A 139 27.24 11.71 15.72
N SER A 140 27.91 11.67 14.57
CA SER A 140 29.20 11.03 14.35
C SER A 140 30.26 11.99 13.81
N LYS A 141 31.43 12.06 14.47
CA LYS A 141 32.70 12.49 13.87
C LYS A 141 33.94 12.00 14.64
N SER A 142 34.52 10.93 14.09
CA SER A 142 35.95 10.71 13.78
C SER A 142 37.09 11.31 14.63
N PHE A 143 38.17 10.50 14.70
CA PHE A 143 39.61 10.82 14.72
C PHE A 143 40.42 10.74 16.04
N LYS A 144 41.46 9.88 15.95
CA LYS A 144 42.75 9.84 16.68
C LYS A 144 42.81 9.33 18.13
N SER A 145 43.71 8.37 18.31
CA SER A 145 44.25 7.89 19.58
C SER A 145 45.10 8.95 20.28
N GLN A 146 44.97 9.03 21.60
CA GLN A 146 46.11 9.26 22.49
C GLN A 146 45.84 8.71 23.89
N PHE A 147 46.63 7.71 24.32
CA PHE A 147 46.72 7.29 25.71
C PHE A 147 47.61 8.29 26.47
N VAL A 148 47.09 8.93 27.52
CA VAL A 148 47.89 9.65 28.51
C VAL A 148 47.40 9.27 29.91
N ILE A 149 48.30 8.71 30.71
CA ILE A 149 48.04 8.35 32.11
C ILE A 149 48.56 9.46 33.01
N ARG A 150 47.71 10.03 33.89
CA ARG A 150 48.19 10.51 35.20
C ARG A 150 47.09 10.69 36.27
N ASN A 151 47.19 9.82 37.26
CA ASN A 151 47.05 9.96 38.72
C ASN A 151 46.35 11.21 39.30
N GLY A 152 45.53 10.97 40.33
CA GLY A 152 44.99 12.00 41.23
C GLY A 152 44.23 11.38 42.41
N ASP A 153 44.95 10.86 43.41
CA ASP A 153 44.37 10.18 44.57
C ASP A 153 43.65 11.12 45.55
N THR A 154 42.46 10.72 46.05
CA THR A 154 42.14 10.90 47.48
C THR A 154 41.12 9.88 47.99
N SER A 155 41.33 9.38 49.20
CA SER A 155 40.39 8.58 50.01
C SER A 155 39.38 9.48 50.78
N MET A 156 38.40 9.05 51.58
CA MET A 156 38.10 7.75 52.21
C MET A 156 36.64 7.73 52.74
N ALA A 157 35.89 6.64 52.62
CA ALA A 157 34.69 6.39 53.45
C ALA A 157 34.28 4.91 53.48
N ALA A 158 33.94 4.42 54.67
CA ALA A 158 33.75 3.02 55.04
C ALA A 158 32.39 2.37 54.67
N MET A 159 32.43 1.06 54.37
CA MET A 159 31.68 -0.08 55.00
C MET A 159 30.14 0.06 55.27
N THR A 160 29.29 -0.98 55.16
CA THR A 160 29.54 -2.43 55.40
C THR A 160 28.50 -3.35 54.70
N LYS A 161 28.90 -4.63 54.51
CA LYS A 161 28.18 -5.91 54.26
C LYS A 161 26.62 -5.97 54.44
N GLY A 162 25.90 -6.90 53.80
CA GLY A 162 26.30 -8.02 52.91
C GLY A 162 25.20 -9.10 52.79
N ASP A 163 25.58 -10.32 52.38
CA ASP A 163 24.74 -11.54 52.19
C ASP A 163 23.67 -11.51 51.07
N SER A 164 23.31 -12.62 50.40
CA SER A 164 23.96 -13.96 50.30
C SER A 164 23.49 -14.72 49.04
N ALA A 165 24.19 -15.80 48.67
CA ALA A 165 23.71 -16.79 47.70
C ALA A 165 23.97 -18.23 48.19
N LYS A 166 22.98 -19.12 47.98
CA LYS A 166 22.97 -20.57 48.25
C LYS A 166 22.18 -21.24 47.10
N SER A 167 22.26 -22.54 46.82
CA SER A 167 22.69 -23.66 47.68
C SER A 167 23.28 -24.88 46.93
N SER A 168 23.94 -25.75 47.72
CA SER A 168 23.92 -27.24 47.69
C SER A 168 24.27 -28.02 46.41
N ASN A 169 25.23 -28.97 46.36
CA ASN A 169 25.65 -30.08 47.25
C ASN A 169 24.83 -31.39 47.14
N PHE A 170 25.51 -32.44 46.69
CA PHE A 170 25.29 -33.86 47.04
C PHE A 170 26.60 -34.63 46.75
N SER A 171 27.13 -35.54 47.56
CA SER A 171 26.86 -35.90 48.97
C SER A 171 28.08 -36.60 49.59
N SER A 172 28.18 -36.65 50.92
CA SER A 172 29.13 -37.51 51.63
C SER A 172 28.60 -37.90 53.01
N LEU A 173 28.37 -39.20 53.24
CA LEU A 173 28.32 -39.82 54.57
C LEU A 173 29.69 -40.47 54.83
N GLY A 174 30.18 -40.60 56.08
CA GLY A 174 29.66 -40.12 57.35
C GLY A 174 30.48 -40.66 58.53
N ASN A 175 30.13 -40.25 59.76
CA ASN A 175 30.68 -40.71 61.06
C ASN A 175 32.16 -40.36 61.39
N SER A 176 32.55 -40.14 62.65
CA SER A 176 31.77 -39.86 63.89
C SER A 176 32.69 -39.43 65.05
N ASN A 177 32.13 -38.69 66.03
CA ASN A 177 32.67 -38.39 67.37
C ASN A 177 33.87 -37.41 67.44
N GLY A 178 33.99 -36.53 68.45
CA GLY A 178 33.02 -36.16 69.50
C GLY A 178 33.65 -35.43 70.71
N ILE A 179 32.80 -34.78 71.52
CA ILE A 179 33.04 -34.30 72.90
C ILE A 179 33.86 -32.99 73.11
N ASN A 180 33.13 -31.88 73.24
CA ASN A 180 33.09 -30.98 74.43
C ASN A 180 34.35 -30.92 75.35
N ARG A 181 34.97 -29.75 75.61
CA ARG A 181 34.42 -28.71 76.50
C ARG A 181 35.21 -27.39 76.50
N THR A 182 34.44 -26.29 76.65
CA THR A 182 34.74 -25.02 77.34
C THR A 182 36.07 -24.85 78.09
N SER A 183 36.88 -23.84 77.72
CA SER A 183 36.98 -22.55 78.45
C SER A 183 38.23 -21.76 78.00
N GLY A 184 38.11 -20.43 77.93
CA GLY A 184 39.14 -19.60 77.28
C GLY A 184 40.30 -19.17 78.18
N MET A 185 41.45 -18.93 77.55
CA MET A 185 42.29 -17.74 77.72
C MET A 185 43.25 -17.63 76.51
N ASN A 186 43.70 -16.41 76.19
CA ASN A 186 44.53 -16.14 75.00
C ASN A 186 45.89 -16.85 75.03
N PRO A 187 46.32 -17.40 73.88
CA PRO A 187 47.71 -17.26 73.44
C PRO A 187 47.83 -16.54 72.09
N LYS A 188 48.96 -15.85 71.88
CA LYS A 188 49.32 -15.18 70.62
C LYS A 188 49.36 -16.17 69.46
N ILE A 189 49.02 -15.70 68.25
CA ILE A 189 49.11 -16.45 66.99
C ILE A 189 50.45 -17.17 66.89
N GLY A 190 50.41 -18.50 66.83
CA GLY A 190 51.60 -19.34 66.93
C GLY A 190 52.48 -19.23 65.70
N ALA A 191 53.77 -18.99 65.90
CA ALA A 191 54.77 -19.23 64.87
C ALA A 191 54.72 -20.70 64.45
N THR A 192 54.65 -20.98 63.15
CA THR A 192 54.68 -22.35 62.60
C THR A 192 55.95 -23.06 63.06
N LYS A 193 55.82 -24.06 63.94
CA LYS A 193 56.96 -24.84 64.45
C LYS A 193 57.69 -25.49 63.27
N LYS A 194 58.92 -25.02 62.98
CA LYS A 194 59.80 -25.66 62.00
C LYS A 194 60.12 -27.07 62.48
N LEU A 195 59.61 -28.08 61.79
CA LEU A 195 59.97 -29.48 62.00
C LEU A 195 61.41 -29.69 61.52
N ILE A 196 62.27 -30.20 62.40
CA ILE A 196 63.65 -30.56 62.08
C ILE A 196 63.71 -32.09 62.00
N ILE A 197 63.97 -32.61 60.80
CA ILE A 197 64.14 -34.04 60.57
C ILE A 197 65.49 -34.45 61.19
N LYS A 198 65.44 -35.21 62.29
CA LYS A 198 66.66 -35.76 62.92
C LYS A 198 67.27 -36.81 61.98
N ASN A 199 68.60 -36.90 61.98
CA ASN A 199 69.39 -37.82 61.14
C ASN A 199 69.30 -37.61 59.61
N PHE A 200 68.93 -36.41 59.14
CA PHE A 200 68.96 -36.07 57.71
C PHE A 200 70.41 -35.90 57.21
N ARG A 201 71.06 -37.02 56.87
CA ARG A 201 72.44 -37.07 56.35
C ARG A 201 72.49 -36.66 54.87
N GLU A 202 72.70 -35.36 54.67
CA GLU A 202 72.72 -34.66 53.37
C GLU A 202 71.39 -34.68 52.58
N LYS A 203 71.25 -33.71 51.67
CA LYS A 203 70.21 -33.74 50.63
C LYS A 203 70.71 -34.62 49.49
N PRO A 204 69.91 -35.55 48.95
CA PRO A 204 70.19 -36.15 47.66
C PRO A 204 70.38 -35.05 46.61
N LYS A 205 71.58 -34.95 46.04
CA LYS A 205 71.83 -34.13 44.86
C LYS A 205 71.37 -34.92 43.64
N VAL A 206 70.73 -34.24 42.71
CA VAL A 206 70.45 -34.78 41.38
C VAL A 206 71.80 -34.97 40.66
N SER A 207 71.97 -36.05 39.88
CA SER A 207 73.18 -36.23 39.07
C SER A 207 73.30 -35.09 38.04
N GLU A 208 74.52 -34.65 37.75
CA GLU A 208 74.75 -33.55 36.80
C GLU A 208 74.26 -33.91 35.39
N ASP A 209 74.38 -35.18 35.00
CA ASP A 209 73.89 -35.71 33.71
C ASP A 209 72.36 -35.91 33.63
N TYR A 210 71.63 -35.90 34.77
CA TYR A 210 70.20 -36.24 34.81
C TYR A 210 69.35 -35.37 33.89
N GLN A 211 69.71 -34.09 33.75
CA GLN A 211 69.04 -33.16 32.82
C GLN A 211 69.22 -33.60 31.37
N ILE A 212 70.42 -34.06 30.99
CA ILE A 212 70.79 -34.44 29.63
C ILE A 212 70.14 -35.78 29.27
N GLU A 213 70.21 -36.77 30.17
CA GLU A 213 69.59 -38.10 29.96
C GLU A 213 68.06 -38.01 29.90
N THR A 214 67.44 -37.28 30.83
CA THR A 214 65.97 -37.12 30.86
C THR A 214 65.48 -36.31 29.66
N TRP A 215 66.22 -35.27 29.24
CA TRP A 215 65.88 -34.54 28.02
C TRP A 215 66.07 -35.40 26.76
N LYS A 216 67.15 -36.20 26.66
CA LYS A 216 67.36 -37.11 25.53
C LYS A 216 66.16 -38.05 25.37
N LYS A 217 65.71 -38.69 26.46
CA LYS A 217 64.53 -39.56 26.49
C LYS A 217 63.26 -38.85 26.00
N LEU A 218 62.99 -37.64 26.48
CA LEU A 218 61.84 -36.83 26.06
C LEU A 218 61.94 -36.41 24.58
N LYS A 219 63.13 -36.04 24.10
CA LYS A 219 63.40 -35.69 22.71
C LYS A 219 63.19 -36.87 21.76
N GLU A 220 63.65 -38.06 22.14
CA GLU A 220 63.45 -39.28 21.36
C GLU A 220 61.95 -39.63 21.24
N ALA A 221 61.17 -39.47 22.32
CA ALA A 221 59.71 -39.63 22.26
C ALA A 221 59.00 -38.58 21.37
N VAL A 222 59.44 -37.32 21.39
CA VAL A 222 58.90 -36.27 20.50
C VAL A 222 59.22 -36.57 19.03
N ILE A 223 60.46 -36.96 18.73
CA ILE A 223 60.88 -37.34 17.37
C ILE A 223 60.13 -38.60 16.90
N ALA A 224 59.85 -39.56 17.78
CA ALA A 224 59.02 -40.72 17.45
C ALA A 224 57.59 -40.30 17.07
N ILE A 225 56.95 -39.41 17.82
CA ILE A 225 55.62 -38.86 17.48
C ILE A 225 55.63 -38.14 16.12
N GLN A 226 56.63 -37.28 15.91
CA GLN A 226 56.81 -36.49 14.68
C GLN A 226 57.04 -37.39 13.45
N THR A 227 57.89 -38.40 13.57
CA THR A 227 58.17 -39.37 12.50
C THR A 227 57.15 -40.51 12.41
N SER A 228 56.04 -40.43 13.16
CA SER A 228 54.97 -41.44 13.25
C SER A 228 55.46 -42.85 13.60
N LYS A 229 56.57 -42.95 14.34
CA LYS A 229 57.11 -44.20 14.89
C LYS A 229 56.45 -44.54 16.22
N ARG A 230 56.66 -45.78 16.68
CA ARG A 230 56.31 -46.21 18.03
C ARG A 230 57.21 -45.49 19.05
N ILE A 231 56.66 -45.18 20.22
CA ILE A 231 57.41 -44.78 21.41
C ILE A 231 57.70 -46.06 22.19
N ASP A 232 58.97 -46.31 22.52
CA ASP A 232 59.39 -47.52 23.26
C ASP A 232 59.15 -47.40 24.78
N ASP A 233 59.08 -46.16 25.28
CA ASP A 233 58.77 -45.82 26.66
C ASP A 233 57.27 -45.68 26.97
N CYS A 234 56.91 -45.88 28.24
CA CYS A 234 55.56 -45.64 28.72
C CYS A 234 55.25 -44.14 28.82
N LEU A 235 54.06 -43.73 28.35
CA LEU A 235 53.59 -42.33 28.41
C LEU A 235 53.55 -41.77 29.85
N GLU A 236 53.23 -42.63 30.82
CA GLU A 236 53.21 -42.28 32.25
C GLU A 236 54.60 -41.96 32.79
N ASP A 237 55.64 -42.66 32.33
CA ASP A 237 57.03 -42.42 32.75
C ASP A 237 57.61 -41.19 32.06
N LEU A 238 57.19 -40.90 30.83
CA LEU A 238 57.51 -39.65 30.13
C LEU A 238 56.81 -38.45 30.78
N TYR A 239 55.54 -38.59 31.21
CA TYR A 239 54.85 -37.56 31.98
C TYR A 239 55.56 -37.31 33.34
N LYS A 240 55.94 -38.36 34.07
CA LYS A 240 56.72 -38.25 35.32
C LYS A 240 58.10 -37.63 35.11
N ALA A 241 58.75 -37.90 33.98
CA ALA A 241 59.99 -37.22 33.61
C ALA A 241 59.79 -35.70 33.48
N VAL A 242 58.72 -35.25 32.82
CA VAL A 242 58.36 -33.82 32.73
C VAL A 242 58.02 -33.24 34.12
N GLU A 243 57.24 -33.94 34.95
CA GLU A 243 56.89 -33.51 36.32
C GLU A 243 58.14 -33.34 37.20
N ASN A 244 59.07 -34.29 37.16
CA ASN A 244 60.33 -34.22 37.90
C ASN A 244 61.22 -33.07 37.39
N MET A 245 61.42 -32.93 36.08
CA MET A 245 62.22 -31.83 35.52
C MET A 245 61.64 -30.45 35.86
N CYS A 246 60.31 -30.29 35.82
CA CYS A 246 59.64 -29.07 36.26
C CYS A 246 59.82 -28.82 37.76
N SER A 247 59.75 -29.85 38.59
CA SER A 247 59.94 -29.77 40.05
C SER A 247 61.36 -29.36 40.44
N TYR A 248 62.37 -29.73 39.63
CA TYR A 248 63.75 -29.25 39.76
C TYR A 248 64.00 -27.85 39.16
N LYS A 249 62.94 -27.10 38.83
CA LYS A 249 62.97 -25.75 38.22
C LYS A 249 63.53 -25.66 36.79
N MET A 250 63.70 -26.77 36.09
CA MET A 250 64.24 -26.79 34.72
C MET A 250 63.18 -26.47 33.63
N ALA A 251 61.99 -25.98 34.03
CA ALA A 251 60.83 -25.84 33.16
C ALA A 251 61.02 -24.86 31.98
N ALA A 252 61.76 -23.76 32.16
CA ALA A 252 62.05 -22.80 31.10
C ALA A 252 62.84 -23.44 29.95
N GLN A 253 64.02 -23.99 30.28
CA GLN A 253 64.88 -24.72 29.33
C GLN A 253 64.15 -25.92 28.70
N LEU A 254 63.27 -26.60 29.44
CA LEU A 254 62.47 -27.70 28.89
C LEU A 254 61.45 -27.23 27.84
N TYR A 255 60.88 -26.04 28.01
CA TYR A 255 60.00 -25.42 27.02
C TYR A 255 60.77 -24.97 25.78
N ASP A 256 61.89 -24.27 25.95
CA ASP A 256 62.71 -23.78 24.83
C ASP A 256 63.27 -24.95 24.00
N ASN A 257 63.82 -25.97 24.66
CA ASN A 257 64.30 -27.19 23.99
C ASN A 257 63.18 -27.93 23.24
N LEU A 258 61.94 -27.91 23.75
CA LEU A 258 60.77 -28.48 23.07
C LEU A 258 60.37 -27.63 21.85
N LYS A 259 60.39 -26.29 21.98
CA LYS A 259 60.14 -25.35 20.88
C LYS A 259 61.12 -25.58 19.73
N ASP A 260 62.40 -25.73 20.01
CA ASP A 260 63.44 -25.96 18.99
C ASP A 260 63.26 -27.29 18.25
N VAL A 261 62.92 -28.38 18.95
CA VAL A 261 62.67 -29.69 18.30
C VAL A 261 61.44 -29.64 17.40
N ILE A 262 60.39 -28.91 17.79
CA ILE A 262 59.20 -28.74 16.96
C ILE A 262 59.46 -27.78 15.79
N GLU A 263 60.16 -26.66 16.03
CA GLU A 263 60.45 -25.68 14.97
C GLU A 263 61.33 -26.28 13.87
N ASN A 264 62.36 -27.06 14.23
CA ASN A 264 63.22 -27.72 13.24
C ASN A 264 62.43 -28.75 12.42
N HIS A 265 61.60 -29.60 13.05
CA HIS A 265 60.78 -30.57 12.32
C HIS A 265 59.77 -29.91 11.37
N VAL A 266 59.08 -28.86 11.82
CA VAL A 266 58.16 -28.10 10.96
C VAL A 266 58.91 -27.46 9.79
N ARG A 267 60.12 -26.92 10.00
CA ARG A 267 60.93 -26.30 8.94
C ARG A 267 61.40 -27.31 7.90
N GLU A 268 61.91 -28.46 8.33
CA GLU A 268 62.36 -29.56 7.45
C GLU A 268 61.22 -30.13 6.59
N ASN A 269 60.02 -30.28 7.19
CA ASN A 269 58.84 -30.77 6.49
C ASN A 269 58.35 -29.87 5.34
N VAL A 270 58.65 -28.56 5.34
CA VAL A 270 58.00 -27.62 4.42
C VAL A 270 58.52 -27.68 2.98
N GLU A 271 59.83 -27.83 2.78
CA GLU A 271 60.42 -27.74 1.44
C GLU A 271 59.89 -28.78 0.44
N PRO A 272 59.68 -30.06 0.80
CA PRO A 272 59.12 -31.07 -0.11
C PRO A 272 57.74 -30.69 -0.67
N TYR A 273 56.78 -30.29 0.17
CA TYR A 273 55.39 -30.01 -0.25
C TYR A 273 55.28 -28.81 -1.19
N ILE A 274 56.12 -27.80 -1.00
CA ILE A 274 56.04 -26.56 -1.80
C ILE A 274 56.60 -26.74 -3.21
N ARG A 275 57.62 -27.58 -3.39
CA ARG A 275 58.30 -27.78 -4.67
C ARG A 275 57.71 -28.90 -5.54
N GLY A 276 57.07 -29.91 -4.94
CA GLY A 276 56.70 -31.15 -5.65
C GLY A 276 55.48 -31.08 -6.59
N VAL A 277 54.40 -30.39 -6.17
CA VAL A 277 53.09 -30.52 -6.83
C VAL A 277 52.74 -29.29 -7.69
N GLN A 278 52.10 -29.51 -8.85
CA GLN A 278 51.55 -28.46 -9.73
C GLN A 278 50.01 -28.38 -9.70
N ASP A 279 49.31 -29.49 -9.44
CA ASP A 279 47.85 -29.53 -9.37
C ASP A 279 47.34 -28.90 -8.05
N ARG A 280 46.51 -27.85 -8.18
CA ARG A 280 45.87 -27.16 -7.05
C ARG A 280 45.02 -28.11 -6.18
N LYS A 281 44.26 -29.05 -6.76
CA LYS A 281 43.43 -30.00 -5.98
C LYS A 281 44.26 -31.01 -5.21
N ILE A 282 45.39 -31.46 -5.76
CA ILE A 282 46.32 -32.36 -5.04
C ILE A 282 47.02 -31.60 -3.92
N PHE A 283 47.54 -30.39 -4.21
CA PHE A 283 48.20 -29.53 -3.23
C PHE A 283 47.32 -29.21 -2.01
N LEU A 284 46.02 -28.95 -2.20
CA LEU A 284 45.08 -28.74 -1.09
C LEU A 284 44.95 -29.99 -0.19
N LYS A 285 44.91 -31.20 -0.78
CA LYS A 285 44.83 -32.46 0.00
C LYS A 285 46.11 -32.73 0.78
N GLU A 286 47.27 -32.44 0.21
CA GLU A 286 48.56 -32.54 0.91
C GLU A 286 48.66 -31.53 2.06
N MET A 287 48.23 -30.27 1.84
CA MET A 287 48.15 -29.26 2.89
C MET A 287 47.21 -29.69 4.02
N GLU A 288 46.06 -30.27 3.70
CA GLU A 288 45.10 -30.75 4.69
C GLU A 288 45.63 -31.97 5.48
N ALA A 289 46.32 -32.90 4.81
CA ALA A 289 46.99 -34.03 5.45
C ALA A 289 48.14 -33.56 6.37
N CYS A 290 48.95 -32.60 5.92
CA CYS A 290 50.02 -31.99 6.71
C CYS A 290 49.48 -31.30 7.96
N TRP A 291 48.40 -30.52 7.83
CA TRP A 291 47.71 -29.89 8.96
C TRP A 291 47.16 -30.92 9.95
N LYS A 292 46.41 -31.92 9.47
CA LYS A 292 45.86 -33.00 10.31
C LYS A 292 46.97 -33.80 11.01
N ALA A 293 48.10 -34.05 10.35
CA ALA A 293 49.25 -34.70 10.96
C ALA A 293 49.84 -33.83 12.08
N HIS A 294 50.12 -32.55 11.82
CA HIS A 294 50.67 -31.61 12.80
C HIS A 294 49.76 -31.47 14.03
N CYS A 295 48.45 -31.26 13.85
CA CYS A 295 47.50 -31.21 14.96
C CYS A 295 47.54 -32.49 15.82
N ASN A 296 47.48 -33.67 15.19
CA ASN A 296 47.52 -34.95 15.91
C ASN A 296 48.85 -35.18 16.65
N GLN A 297 49.98 -34.73 16.09
CA GLN A 297 51.29 -34.77 16.75
C GLN A 297 51.31 -33.82 17.95
N MET A 298 50.86 -32.57 17.79
CA MET A 298 50.80 -31.58 18.85
C MET A 298 49.87 -31.99 19.99
N THR A 299 48.74 -32.66 19.73
CA THR A 299 47.89 -33.24 20.79
C THR A 299 48.65 -34.30 21.60
N LYS A 300 49.39 -35.20 20.94
CA LYS A 300 50.20 -36.24 21.62
C LYS A 300 51.33 -35.62 22.44
N ILE A 301 52.08 -34.69 21.87
CA ILE A 301 53.14 -33.95 22.58
C ILE A 301 52.55 -33.24 23.80
N ARG A 302 51.42 -32.52 23.65
CA ARG A 302 50.75 -31.85 24.77
C ARG A 302 50.31 -32.82 25.86
N SER A 303 49.90 -34.05 25.54
CA SER A 303 49.54 -35.05 26.56
C SER A 303 50.74 -35.45 27.44
N ILE A 304 51.92 -35.68 26.86
CA ILE A 304 53.16 -35.96 27.61
C ILE A 304 53.58 -34.74 28.44
N PHE A 305 53.59 -33.55 27.83
CA PHE A 305 54.04 -32.31 28.47
C PHE A 305 52.92 -31.56 29.23
N THR A 306 51.82 -32.24 29.59
CA THR A 306 50.66 -31.62 30.27
C THR A 306 51.03 -30.99 31.62
N TYR A 307 52.03 -31.53 32.32
CA TYR A 307 52.53 -30.91 33.56
C TYR A 307 53.20 -29.56 33.29
N LEU A 308 54.04 -29.45 32.25
CA LEU A 308 54.71 -28.21 31.84
C LEU A 308 53.70 -27.14 31.43
N ASP A 309 52.74 -27.52 30.58
CA ASP A 309 51.65 -26.66 30.07
C ASP A 309 50.81 -26.08 31.25
N ARG A 310 50.47 -26.92 32.24
CA ARG A 310 49.63 -26.53 33.39
C ARG A 310 50.36 -25.88 34.57
N ARG A 311 51.67 -26.11 34.75
CA ARG A 311 52.42 -25.64 35.94
C ARG A 311 53.42 -24.53 35.67
N TYR A 312 53.94 -24.43 34.45
CA TYR A 312 54.88 -23.38 34.07
C TYR A 312 54.24 -22.40 33.11
N VAL A 313 53.73 -22.89 31.97
CA VAL A 313 53.23 -22.02 30.90
C VAL A 313 51.98 -21.26 31.33
N LEU A 314 50.97 -21.95 31.90
CA LEU A 314 49.76 -21.33 32.45
C LEU A 314 50.01 -20.24 33.52
N HIS A 315 51.17 -20.27 34.20
CA HIS A 315 51.56 -19.28 35.19
C HIS A 315 52.54 -18.22 34.66
N THR A 316 52.95 -18.29 33.39
CA THR A 316 53.93 -17.39 32.77
C THR A 316 53.30 -16.70 31.55
N PRO A 317 52.62 -15.55 31.72
CA PRO A 317 51.73 -14.96 30.70
C PRO A 317 52.44 -14.44 29.43
N SER A 318 53.78 -14.48 29.37
CA SER A 318 54.58 -14.16 28.18
C SER A 318 54.90 -15.39 27.32
N ILE A 319 54.43 -16.58 27.68
CA ILE A 319 54.72 -17.85 26.98
C ILE A 319 53.41 -18.44 26.45
N PRO A 320 53.27 -18.70 25.13
CA PRO A 320 52.07 -19.33 24.57
C PRO A 320 51.95 -20.79 25.01
N SER A 321 50.72 -21.36 25.04
CA SER A 321 50.56 -22.77 25.39
C SER A 321 51.29 -23.68 24.40
N ILE A 322 51.57 -24.93 24.79
CA ILE A 322 52.26 -25.88 23.88
C ILE A 322 51.46 -26.05 22.56
N TRP A 323 50.14 -25.90 22.62
CA TRP A 323 49.29 -25.88 21.42
C TRP A 323 49.50 -24.62 20.58
N ASP A 324 49.41 -23.43 21.18
CA ASP A 324 49.48 -22.15 20.47
C ASP A 324 50.88 -21.90 19.89
N MET A 325 51.93 -22.38 20.56
CA MET A 325 53.29 -22.46 20.02
C MET A 325 53.33 -23.34 18.76
N GLY A 326 52.64 -24.48 18.75
CA GLY A 326 52.51 -25.33 17.56
C GLY A 326 51.79 -24.62 16.41
N LEU A 327 50.78 -23.80 16.71
CA LEU A 327 50.09 -22.96 15.73
C LEU A 327 51.00 -21.85 15.19
N GLU A 328 51.73 -21.15 16.07
CA GLU A 328 52.70 -20.10 15.73
C GLU A 328 53.76 -20.64 14.75
N LEU A 329 54.34 -21.81 15.04
CA LEU A 329 55.36 -22.44 14.22
C LEU A 329 54.83 -22.87 12.84
N PHE A 330 53.62 -23.41 12.77
CA PHE A 330 52.96 -23.77 11.50
C PHE A 330 52.62 -22.52 10.68
N ARG A 331 52.09 -21.46 11.32
CA ARG A 331 51.86 -20.15 10.68
C ARG A 331 53.15 -19.56 10.14
N LYS A 332 54.23 -19.56 10.92
CA LYS A 332 55.55 -19.00 10.60
C LYS A 332 56.21 -19.69 9.41
N HIS A 333 56.26 -21.03 9.42
CA HIS A 333 57.07 -21.79 8.46
C HIS A 333 56.30 -22.39 7.29
N VAL A 334 55.02 -22.75 7.45
CA VAL A 334 54.20 -23.35 6.39
C VAL A 334 53.45 -22.27 5.61
N ILE A 335 52.51 -21.57 6.25
CA ILE A 335 51.64 -20.58 5.59
C ILE A 335 52.30 -19.19 5.47
N GLY A 336 53.41 -18.97 6.18
CA GLY A 336 54.28 -17.81 6.01
C GLY A 336 55.03 -17.80 4.68
N GLN A 337 55.11 -18.94 3.97
CA GLN A 337 55.67 -18.97 2.62
C GLN A 337 54.64 -18.51 1.58
N GLN A 338 54.95 -17.40 0.90
CA GLN A 338 54.07 -16.74 -0.06
C GLN A 338 53.49 -17.70 -1.12
N LEU A 339 54.27 -18.66 -1.60
CA LEU A 339 53.82 -19.62 -2.62
C LEU A 339 52.79 -20.61 -2.07
N ALA A 340 53.01 -21.15 -0.86
CA ALA A 340 52.06 -22.06 -0.21
C ALA A 340 50.75 -21.34 0.14
N GLN A 341 50.86 -20.13 0.67
CA GLN A 341 49.73 -19.25 0.97
C GLN A 341 48.89 -18.98 -0.29
N THR A 342 49.53 -18.52 -1.36
CA THR A 342 48.86 -18.14 -2.62
C THR A 342 48.18 -19.35 -3.26
N ARG A 343 48.88 -20.50 -3.36
CA ARG A 343 48.30 -21.76 -3.88
C ARG A 343 47.13 -22.26 -3.04
N THR A 344 47.19 -22.13 -1.72
CA THR A 344 46.08 -22.51 -0.83
C THR A 344 44.86 -21.63 -1.10
N VAL A 345 45.01 -20.30 -1.11
CA VAL A 345 43.90 -19.37 -1.34
C VAL A 345 43.30 -19.56 -2.74
N GLU A 346 44.13 -19.58 -3.79
CA GLU A 346 43.65 -19.80 -5.17
C GLU A 346 42.94 -21.15 -5.34
N GLY A 347 43.44 -22.21 -4.70
CA GLY A 347 42.79 -23.52 -4.72
C GLY A 347 41.42 -23.50 -4.02
N LEU A 348 41.31 -22.86 -2.86
CA LEU A 348 40.05 -22.72 -2.13
C LEU A 348 39.03 -21.89 -2.93
N LEU A 349 39.45 -20.77 -3.53
CA LEU A 349 38.59 -19.93 -4.36
C LEU A 349 38.09 -20.68 -5.60
N MET A 350 38.98 -21.39 -6.30
CA MET A 350 38.64 -22.25 -7.44
C MET A 350 37.59 -23.31 -7.05
N LEU A 351 37.75 -24.00 -5.92
CA LEU A 351 36.74 -24.97 -5.47
C LEU A 351 35.36 -24.32 -5.20
N ILE A 352 35.31 -23.11 -4.64
CA ILE A 352 34.04 -22.40 -4.39
C ILE A 352 33.43 -21.89 -5.71
N GLU A 353 34.23 -21.46 -6.67
CA GLU A 353 33.77 -21.04 -7.99
C GLU A 353 33.19 -22.23 -8.79
N ASN A 354 33.88 -23.37 -8.81
CA ASN A 354 33.35 -24.62 -9.37
C ASN A 354 32.00 -25.01 -8.72
N GLU A 355 31.85 -24.91 -7.40
CA GLU A 355 30.57 -25.18 -6.73
C GLU A 355 29.46 -24.18 -7.11
N ARG A 356 29.78 -22.91 -7.37
CA ARG A 356 28.83 -21.92 -7.91
C ARG A 356 28.39 -22.24 -9.35
N GLN A 357 29.23 -22.94 -10.12
CA GLN A 357 28.89 -23.43 -11.46
C GLN A 357 28.09 -24.75 -11.43
N GLY A 358 28.09 -25.45 -10.29
CA GLY A 358 27.32 -26.68 -10.06
C GLY A 358 28.16 -27.97 -9.94
N ASP A 359 29.49 -27.86 -9.95
CA ASP A 359 30.37 -29.02 -9.74
C ASP A 359 30.25 -29.58 -8.32
N VAL A 360 30.38 -30.91 -8.20
CA VAL A 360 30.52 -31.58 -6.90
C VAL A 360 31.94 -31.35 -6.35
N VAL A 361 32.04 -30.66 -5.22
CA VAL A 361 33.31 -30.37 -4.54
C VAL A 361 33.37 -30.97 -3.14
N ASP A 362 34.59 -31.19 -2.66
CA ASP A 362 34.84 -31.72 -1.32
C ASP A 362 34.64 -30.64 -0.25
N ARG A 363 33.40 -30.53 0.24
CA ARG A 363 33.03 -29.65 1.36
C ARG A 363 33.79 -29.96 2.65
N SER A 364 34.30 -31.19 2.83
CA SER A 364 35.06 -31.55 4.04
C SER A 364 36.48 -30.98 4.00
N LEU A 365 37.13 -31.06 2.83
CA LEU A 365 38.43 -30.43 2.55
C LEU A 365 38.36 -28.91 2.68
N LEU A 366 37.33 -28.27 2.08
CA LEU A 366 37.05 -26.84 2.24
C LEU A 366 36.92 -26.46 3.71
N LYS A 367 36.06 -27.17 4.46
CA LYS A 367 35.83 -26.90 5.88
C LYS A 367 37.08 -27.09 6.75
N SER A 368 37.89 -28.10 6.47
CA SER A 368 39.13 -28.37 7.22
C SER A 368 40.19 -27.29 6.97
N LEU A 369 40.37 -26.85 5.72
CA LEU A 369 41.37 -25.85 5.36
C LEU A 369 40.94 -24.42 5.72
N LEU A 370 39.66 -24.06 5.59
CA LEU A 370 39.17 -22.76 6.04
C LEU A 370 39.21 -22.66 7.56
N ARG A 371 38.91 -23.76 8.27
CA ARG A 371 39.11 -23.85 9.71
C ARG A 371 40.59 -23.71 10.09
N MET A 372 41.52 -24.36 9.38
CA MET A 372 42.96 -24.14 9.58
C MET A 372 43.34 -22.65 9.48
N LEU A 373 42.84 -21.93 8.46
CA LEU A 373 43.13 -20.49 8.34
C LEU A 373 42.52 -19.65 9.49
N SER A 374 41.41 -20.09 10.09
CA SER A 374 40.80 -19.48 11.27
C SER A 374 41.58 -19.81 12.56
N ASP A 375 41.90 -21.08 12.80
CA ASP A 375 42.69 -21.57 13.93
C ASP A 375 44.11 -20.93 13.94
N LEU A 376 44.69 -20.65 12.76
CA LEU A 376 45.97 -19.94 12.57
C LEU A 376 45.85 -18.40 12.63
N GLN A 377 44.64 -17.85 12.79
CA GLN A 377 44.34 -16.40 12.85
C GLN A 377 44.83 -15.61 11.61
N ILE A 378 44.55 -16.13 10.41
CA ILE A 378 44.91 -15.51 9.11
C ILE A 378 43.76 -15.46 8.10
N TYR A 379 42.61 -16.07 8.41
CA TYR A 379 41.46 -16.16 7.51
C TYR A 379 41.03 -14.80 6.93
N GLN A 380 40.94 -13.76 7.77
CA GLN A 380 40.45 -12.43 7.35
C GLN A 380 41.44 -11.74 6.38
N ASP A 381 42.71 -11.65 6.80
CA ASP A 381 43.78 -10.98 6.05
C ASP A 381 44.07 -11.64 4.68
N VAL A 382 44.08 -12.98 4.66
CA VAL A 382 44.64 -13.78 3.57
C VAL A 382 43.58 -14.33 2.61
N PHE A 383 42.43 -14.77 3.15
CA PHE A 383 41.37 -15.41 2.37
C PHE A 383 40.15 -14.49 2.17
N GLU A 384 39.56 -13.96 3.24
CA GLU A 384 38.25 -13.30 3.19
C GLU A 384 38.21 -12.11 2.22
N HIS A 385 39.20 -11.22 2.28
CA HIS A 385 39.28 -10.08 1.36
C HIS A 385 39.34 -10.52 -0.12
N ARG A 386 40.14 -11.55 -0.44
CA ARG A 386 40.22 -12.09 -1.82
C ARG A 386 38.96 -12.86 -2.22
N PHE A 387 38.32 -13.56 -1.28
CA PHE A 387 37.06 -14.26 -1.50
C PHE A 387 35.92 -13.29 -1.83
N LEU A 388 35.83 -12.16 -1.10
CA LEU A 388 34.86 -11.11 -1.39
C LEU A 388 35.14 -10.45 -2.74
N GLN A 389 36.40 -10.14 -3.07
CA GLN A 389 36.77 -9.60 -4.39
C GLN A 389 36.43 -10.55 -5.56
N ALA A 390 36.75 -11.85 -5.44
CA ALA A 390 36.40 -12.84 -6.46
C ALA A 390 34.87 -13.01 -6.60
N THR A 391 34.16 -13.01 -5.47
CA THR A 391 32.69 -13.10 -5.43
C THR A 391 32.02 -11.89 -6.07
N ASP A 392 32.54 -10.68 -5.83
CA ASP A 392 32.07 -9.45 -6.46
C ASP A 392 32.22 -9.52 -7.98
N ALA A 393 33.39 -9.93 -8.48
CA ALA A 393 33.64 -10.08 -9.92
C ALA A 393 32.72 -11.11 -10.60
N VAL A 394 32.48 -12.26 -9.96
CA VAL A 394 31.55 -13.29 -10.44
C VAL A 394 30.13 -12.74 -10.54
N TYR A 395 29.56 -12.20 -9.45
CA TYR A 395 28.17 -11.73 -9.47
C TYR A 395 27.97 -10.44 -10.29
N THR A 396 28.98 -9.58 -10.42
CA THR A 396 28.96 -8.43 -11.36
C THR A 396 28.84 -8.90 -12.82
N THR A 397 29.35 -10.08 -13.15
CA THR A 397 29.31 -10.67 -14.49
C THR A 397 28.03 -11.46 -14.69
N GLU A 398 27.64 -12.28 -13.71
CA GLU A 398 26.42 -13.09 -13.72
C GLU A 398 25.16 -12.21 -13.78
N GLY A 399 25.06 -11.18 -12.94
CA GLY A 399 23.93 -10.24 -12.95
C GLY A 399 23.76 -9.52 -14.29
N ARG A 400 24.84 -8.95 -14.83
CA ARG A 400 24.81 -8.26 -16.14
C ARG A 400 24.42 -9.18 -17.30
N ARG A 401 24.84 -10.45 -17.26
CA ARG A 401 24.52 -11.46 -18.28
C ARG A 401 23.05 -11.90 -18.19
N LEU A 402 22.61 -12.31 -17.01
CA LEU A 402 21.25 -12.84 -16.82
C LEU A 402 20.17 -11.74 -16.95
N MET A 403 20.49 -10.48 -16.65
CA MET A 403 19.60 -9.32 -16.90
C MET A 403 19.41 -9.00 -18.41
N GLN A 404 20.12 -9.70 -19.30
CA GLN A 404 19.96 -9.65 -20.76
C GLN A 404 19.36 -10.94 -21.33
N GLU A 405 19.74 -12.11 -20.77
CA GLU A 405 19.27 -13.43 -21.24
C GLU A 405 17.90 -13.85 -20.70
N MET A 406 17.53 -13.44 -19.47
CA MET A 406 16.37 -13.96 -18.74
C MET A 406 15.25 -12.94 -18.59
N GLU A 407 14.02 -13.44 -18.48
CA GLU A 407 12.86 -12.64 -18.07
C GLU A 407 12.90 -12.32 -16.56
N VAL A 408 12.37 -11.16 -16.18
CA VAL A 408 12.47 -10.65 -14.79
C VAL A 408 11.94 -11.63 -13.72
N PRO A 409 10.80 -12.34 -13.90
CA PRO A 409 10.35 -13.37 -12.95
C PRO A 409 11.40 -14.45 -12.68
N GLU A 410 12.07 -14.92 -13.72
CA GLU A 410 13.03 -16.03 -13.66
C GLU A 410 14.34 -15.55 -13.02
N TYR A 411 14.76 -14.32 -13.37
CA TYR A 411 15.89 -13.65 -12.73
C TYR A 411 15.70 -13.52 -11.22
N LEU A 412 14.51 -13.09 -10.74
CA LEU A 412 14.24 -12.95 -9.30
C LEU A 412 14.37 -14.29 -8.55
N HIS A 413 13.85 -15.38 -9.12
CA HIS A 413 14.01 -16.72 -8.55
C HIS A 413 15.48 -17.18 -8.54
N HIS A 414 16.26 -16.82 -9.56
CA HIS A 414 17.71 -17.08 -9.57
C HIS A 414 18.45 -16.31 -8.49
N VAL A 415 18.10 -15.04 -8.25
CA VAL A 415 18.68 -14.24 -7.14
C VAL A 415 18.35 -14.86 -5.78
N GLU A 416 17.10 -15.27 -5.54
CA GLU A 416 16.73 -15.95 -4.29
C GLU A 416 17.51 -17.25 -4.10
N LYS A 417 17.63 -18.07 -5.15
CA LYS A 417 18.45 -19.28 -5.15
C LYS A 417 19.92 -18.97 -4.80
N ARG A 418 20.54 -17.96 -5.40
CA ARG A 418 21.93 -17.57 -5.11
C ARG A 418 22.10 -17.08 -3.67
N LEU A 419 21.17 -16.28 -3.13
CA LEU A 419 21.20 -15.85 -1.74
C LEU A 419 21.08 -17.02 -0.76
N GLN A 420 20.25 -18.02 -1.08
CA GLN A 420 20.14 -19.24 -0.28
C GLN A 420 21.43 -20.08 -0.36
N GLU A 421 21.96 -20.33 -1.56
CA GLU A 421 23.21 -21.07 -1.74
C GLU A 421 24.38 -20.45 -0.95
N GLU A 422 24.57 -19.12 -1.03
CA GLU A 422 25.65 -18.44 -0.30
C GLU A 422 25.43 -18.46 1.22
N SER A 423 24.19 -18.35 1.70
CA SER A 423 23.88 -18.54 3.12
C SER A 423 24.19 -19.97 3.58
N ASP A 424 23.93 -20.97 2.74
CA ASP A 424 24.24 -22.37 3.04
C ASP A 424 25.76 -22.65 2.99
N ARG A 425 26.51 -22.04 2.06
CA ARG A 425 27.99 -22.10 2.02
C ARG A 425 28.59 -21.60 3.34
N VAL A 426 28.03 -20.53 3.92
CA VAL A 426 28.42 -20.04 5.26
C VAL A 426 28.07 -21.02 6.38
N LEU A 427 26.90 -21.64 6.36
CA LEU A 427 26.54 -22.66 7.36
C LEU A 427 27.42 -23.93 7.25
N HIS A 428 27.92 -24.24 6.05
CA HIS A 428 28.73 -25.43 5.80
C HIS A 428 30.21 -25.25 6.12
N TYR A 429 30.90 -24.23 5.57
CA TYR A 429 32.37 -24.19 5.59
C TYR A 429 33.07 -22.82 5.68
N LEU A 430 32.39 -21.69 5.43
CA LEU A 430 33.01 -20.35 5.64
C LEU A 430 32.93 -19.94 7.13
N ASP A 431 33.65 -18.88 7.51
CA ASP A 431 33.49 -18.30 8.84
C ASP A 431 32.16 -17.52 8.99
N SER A 432 31.63 -17.52 10.20
CA SER A 432 30.39 -16.82 10.56
C SER A 432 30.45 -15.29 10.35
N GLY A 433 31.61 -14.65 10.54
CA GLY A 433 31.81 -13.22 10.31
C GLY A 433 31.64 -12.81 8.86
N THR A 434 32.02 -13.67 7.92
CA THR A 434 31.91 -13.44 6.47
C THR A 434 30.46 -13.31 6.01
N LYS A 435 29.48 -13.81 6.79
CA LYS A 435 28.07 -13.87 6.38
C LYS A 435 27.52 -12.52 5.90
N TRP A 436 27.77 -11.46 6.66
CA TRP A 436 27.20 -10.15 6.36
C TRP A 436 27.83 -9.53 5.11
N ALA A 437 29.17 -9.52 5.03
CA ALA A 437 29.89 -8.95 3.90
C ALA A 437 29.62 -9.71 2.59
N LEU A 438 29.53 -11.04 2.65
CA LEU A 438 29.18 -11.89 1.52
C LEU A 438 27.78 -11.58 1.00
N ILE A 439 26.75 -11.72 1.85
CA ILE A 439 25.35 -11.53 1.41
C ILE A 439 25.11 -10.10 0.92
N HIS A 440 25.67 -9.08 1.59
CA HIS A 440 25.60 -7.69 1.11
C HIS A 440 26.26 -7.49 -0.27
N THR A 441 27.33 -8.23 -0.58
CA THR A 441 27.98 -8.19 -1.90
C THR A 441 27.09 -8.80 -2.98
N VAL A 442 26.43 -9.93 -2.69
CA VAL A 442 25.47 -10.58 -3.59
C VAL A 442 24.23 -9.69 -3.82
N GLU A 443 23.66 -9.15 -2.75
CA GLU A 443 22.51 -8.23 -2.81
C GLU A 443 22.86 -6.95 -3.59
N ARG A 444 24.09 -6.42 -3.46
CA ARG A 444 24.55 -5.32 -4.31
C ARG A 444 24.56 -5.70 -5.80
N GLN A 445 25.33 -6.71 -6.17
CA GLN A 445 25.61 -6.99 -7.59
C GLN A 445 24.42 -7.59 -8.34
N LEU A 446 23.54 -8.33 -7.66
CA LEU A 446 22.37 -8.95 -8.28
C LEU A 446 21.08 -8.13 -8.16
N ILE A 447 20.98 -7.20 -7.21
CA ILE A 447 19.76 -6.39 -7.00
C ILE A 447 20.05 -4.90 -7.14
N SER A 448 20.93 -4.32 -6.32
CA SER A 448 21.15 -2.86 -6.27
C SER A 448 21.57 -2.25 -7.61
N GLU A 449 22.56 -2.85 -8.28
CA GLU A 449 23.05 -2.35 -9.58
C GLU A 449 22.03 -2.51 -10.72
N HIS A 450 20.96 -3.29 -10.53
CA HIS A 450 19.97 -3.63 -11.56
C HIS A 450 18.53 -3.17 -11.24
N LEU A 451 18.28 -2.47 -10.13
CA LEU A 451 16.95 -2.00 -9.69
C LEU A 451 16.14 -1.36 -10.84
N GLY A 452 16.73 -0.39 -11.54
CA GLY A 452 16.08 0.34 -12.64
C GLY A 452 15.76 -0.55 -13.85
N SER A 453 16.60 -1.56 -14.14
CA SER A 453 16.35 -2.53 -15.21
C SER A 453 15.24 -3.50 -14.85
N ILE A 454 15.22 -4.01 -13.61
CA ILE A 454 14.20 -4.92 -13.08
C ILE A 454 12.83 -4.22 -13.10
N LEU A 455 12.74 -3.01 -12.55
CA LEU A 455 11.49 -2.24 -12.50
C LEU A 455 11.06 -1.75 -13.89
N GLY A 456 12.01 -1.25 -14.71
CA GLY A 456 11.72 -0.69 -16.03
C GLY A 456 11.28 -1.71 -17.08
N LYS A 457 11.82 -2.95 -17.04
CA LYS A 457 11.38 -4.04 -17.92
C LYS A 457 10.20 -4.83 -17.35
N GLY A 458 10.29 -5.23 -16.08
CA GLY A 458 9.45 -6.30 -15.53
C GLY A 458 8.18 -5.85 -14.81
N LEU A 459 8.17 -4.68 -14.14
CA LEU A 459 7.10 -4.37 -13.19
C LEU A 459 5.73 -4.24 -13.84
N GLU A 460 5.62 -3.57 -15.01
CA GLU A 460 4.33 -3.44 -15.69
C GLU A 460 3.78 -4.83 -16.10
N ASN A 461 4.64 -5.71 -16.62
CA ASN A 461 4.30 -7.06 -17.05
C ASN A 461 3.82 -7.94 -15.87
N LEU A 462 4.46 -7.82 -14.70
CA LEU A 462 4.07 -8.50 -13.46
C LEU A 462 2.70 -8.04 -12.94
N LEU A 463 2.46 -6.72 -12.95
CA LEU A 463 1.23 -6.11 -12.46
C LEU A 463 0.05 -6.32 -13.41
N ASP A 464 0.26 -6.28 -14.73
CA ASP A 464 -0.76 -6.60 -15.74
C ASP A 464 -1.22 -8.05 -15.60
N ASN A 465 -0.29 -9.00 -15.64
CA ASN A 465 -0.59 -10.44 -15.53
C ASN A 465 -0.94 -10.90 -14.11
N ASN A 466 -0.99 -10.00 -13.12
CA ASN A 466 -1.39 -10.28 -11.74
C ASN A 466 -0.56 -11.40 -11.08
N ARG A 467 0.76 -11.43 -11.33
CA ARG A 467 1.65 -12.49 -10.84
C ARG A 467 2.01 -12.30 -9.36
N LEU A 468 1.07 -12.63 -8.47
CA LEU A 468 1.19 -12.41 -7.03
C LEU A 468 2.43 -13.08 -6.37
N PRO A 469 2.89 -14.29 -6.76
CA PRO A 469 4.12 -14.88 -6.21
C PRO A 469 5.36 -14.04 -6.56
N ASP A 470 5.55 -13.76 -7.85
CA ASP A 470 6.66 -12.97 -8.38
C ASP A 470 6.70 -11.55 -7.76
N LEU A 471 5.53 -10.91 -7.56
CA LEU A 471 5.40 -9.60 -6.91
C LEU A 471 5.76 -9.64 -5.41
N LYS A 472 5.45 -10.74 -4.72
CA LYS A 472 5.82 -10.95 -3.31
C LYS A 472 7.33 -11.21 -3.18
N LEU A 473 7.91 -11.98 -4.11
CA LEU A 473 9.35 -12.20 -4.19
C LEU A 473 10.10 -10.90 -4.48
N LEU A 474 9.66 -10.13 -5.49
CA LEU A 474 10.18 -8.80 -5.82
C LEU A 474 10.23 -7.89 -4.58
N TYR A 475 9.13 -7.80 -3.84
CA TYR A 475 9.06 -7.01 -2.59
C TYR A 475 10.04 -7.51 -1.52
N SER A 476 10.16 -8.83 -1.34
CA SER A 476 11.06 -9.45 -0.35
C SER A 476 12.55 -9.41 -0.71
N LEU A 477 12.88 -9.18 -1.99
CA LEU A 477 14.23 -8.90 -2.45
C LEU A 477 14.54 -7.40 -2.33
N PHE A 478 13.60 -6.54 -2.74
CA PHE A 478 13.77 -5.09 -2.71
C PHE A 478 13.72 -4.49 -1.29
N SER A 479 13.22 -5.23 -0.29
CA SER A 479 13.29 -4.87 1.13
C SER A 479 14.69 -5.01 1.76
N ARG A 480 15.59 -5.77 1.14
CA ARG A 480 16.98 -5.94 1.60
C ARG A 480 17.87 -4.76 1.21
N VAL A 481 17.55 -4.13 0.08
CA VAL A 481 18.37 -3.11 -0.57
C VAL A 481 17.98 -1.71 -0.14
N LYS A 482 18.98 -0.86 0.15
CA LYS A 482 18.77 0.57 0.41
C LYS A 482 18.07 1.22 -0.78
N ASN A 483 17.02 2.00 -0.51
CA ASN A 483 16.11 2.62 -1.49
C ASN A 483 15.24 1.67 -2.35
N GLY A 484 15.47 0.35 -2.36
CA GLY A 484 14.71 -0.58 -3.22
C GLY A 484 13.19 -0.47 -3.07
N LEU A 485 12.67 -0.43 -1.84
CA LEU A 485 11.24 -0.21 -1.60
C LEU A 485 10.74 1.21 -1.96
N THR A 486 11.61 2.22 -1.97
CA THR A 486 11.27 3.58 -2.41
C THR A 486 11.09 3.60 -3.93
N ASP A 487 12.02 3.02 -4.66
CA ASP A 487 12.01 2.98 -6.13
C ASP A 487 10.88 2.08 -6.64
N LEU A 488 10.66 0.92 -6.00
CA LEU A 488 9.50 0.06 -6.27
C LEU A 488 8.17 0.81 -6.03
N CYS A 489 8.06 1.60 -4.95
CA CYS A 489 6.86 2.39 -4.67
C CYS A 489 6.64 3.51 -5.70
N PHE A 490 7.72 4.16 -6.18
CA PHE A 490 7.67 5.17 -7.25
C PHE A 490 7.24 4.57 -8.60
N HIS A 491 7.84 3.45 -9.01
CA HIS A 491 7.44 2.77 -10.25
C HIS A 491 6.01 2.21 -10.17
N PHE A 492 5.58 1.69 -9.02
CA PHE A 492 4.20 1.27 -8.77
C PHE A 492 3.21 2.43 -8.85
N ASN A 493 3.54 3.60 -8.25
CA ASN A 493 2.76 4.83 -8.36
C ASN A 493 2.58 5.27 -9.82
N SER A 494 3.69 5.29 -10.57
CA SER A 494 3.73 5.66 -11.98
C SER A 494 2.89 4.72 -12.85
N TYR A 495 2.99 3.40 -12.63
CA TYR A 495 2.14 2.40 -13.29
C TYR A 495 0.65 2.64 -12.99
N ILE A 496 0.26 2.88 -11.74
CA ILE A 496 -1.15 3.13 -11.38
C ILE A 496 -1.67 4.38 -12.10
N LYS A 497 -0.90 5.48 -12.09
CA LYS A 497 -1.24 6.71 -12.82
C LYS A 497 -1.35 6.46 -14.33
N LYS A 498 -0.41 5.71 -14.92
CA LYS A 498 -0.38 5.35 -16.35
C LYS A 498 -1.62 4.54 -16.77
N LYS A 499 -1.93 3.47 -16.04
CA LYS A 499 -3.07 2.57 -16.34
C LYS A 499 -4.41 3.23 -16.03
N GLY A 500 -4.57 3.83 -14.85
CA GLY A 500 -5.78 4.54 -14.46
C GLY A 500 -6.17 5.66 -15.44
N ARG A 501 -5.17 6.38 -15.98
CA ARG A 501 -5.37 7.38 -17.04
C ARG A 501 -6.00 6.79 -18.31
N THR A 502 -5.65 5.56 -18.70
CA THR A 502 -6.26 4.86 -19.87
C THR A 502 -7.67 4.34 -19.62
N ILE A 503 -8.09 4.23 -18.36
CA ILE A 503 -9.48 3.95 -17.97
C ILE A 503 -10.31 5.24 -18.07
N VAL A 504 -9.83 6.36 -17.50
CA VAL A 504 -10.68 7.55 -17.33
C VAL A 504 -10.74 8.52 -18.50
N ILE A 505 -9.72 8.62 -19.35
CA ILE A 505 -9.68 9.67 -20.40
C ILE A 505 -10.59 9.35 -21.60
N ASP A 506 -10.75 8.07 -21.93
CA ASP A 506 -11.41 7.60 -23.15
C ASP A 506 -12.95 7.72 -23.07
N PRO A 507 -13.60 8.59 -23.88
CA PRO A 507 -15.06 8.76 -23.83
C PRO A 507 -15.85 7.54 -24.29
N GLU A 508 -15.27 6.64 -25.10
CA GLU A 508 -15.98 5.43 -25.55
C GLU A 508 -16.18 4.44 -24.39
N LYS A 509 -15.30 4.50 -23.39
CA LYS A 509 -15.33 3.69 -22.16
C LYS A 509 -16.20 4.25 -21.04
N ASP A 510 -16.88 5.39 -21.23
CA ASP A 510 -17.79 6.01 -20.22
C ASP A 510 -18.84 5.05 -19.65
N LYS A 511 -19.19 3.98 -20.39
CA LYS A 511 -20.16 2.95 -19.97
C LYS A 511 -19.59 1.93 -18.97
N SER A 512 -18.30 1.59 -19.06
CA SER A 512 -17.64 0.60 -18.20
C SER A 512 -16.80 1.26 -17.10
N MET A 513 -16.35 2.51 -17.32
CA MET A 513 -15.40 3.27 -16.50
C MET A 513 -15.56 3.10 -14.99
N VAL A 514 -16.77 3.17 -14.43
CA VAL A 514 -16.96 3.04 -12.97
C VAL A 514 -16.71 1.62 -12.47
N GLN A 515 -17.08 0.60 -13.25
CA GLN A 515 -16.75 -0.79 -12.94
C GLN A 515 -15.24 -1.05 -13.12
N ASP A 516 -14.66 -0.59 -14.23
CA ASP A 516 -13.23 -0.72 -14.51
C ASP A 516 -12.36 -0.09 -13.40
N LEU A 517 -12.80 1.04 -12.83
CA LEU A 517 -12.15 1.71 -11.69
C LEU A 517 -12.26 0.90 -10.38
N LEU A 518 -13.41 0.29 -10.12
CA LEU A 518 -13.63 -0.54 -8.93
C LEU A 518 -12.77 -1.81 -9.00
N ASP A 519 -12.80 -2.50 -10.14
CA ASP A 519 -12.04 -3.74 -10.38
C ASP A 519 -10.52 -3.47 -10.36
N PHE A 520 -10.08 -2.32 -10.92
CA PHE A 520 -8.69 -1.88 -10.84
C PHE A 520 -8.28 -1.54 -9.40
N LYS A 521 -9.15 -0.92 -8.59
CA LYS A 521 -8.88 -0.64 -7.17
C LYS A 521 -8.75 -1.94 -6.37
N ASP A 522 -9.69 -2.87 -6.53
CA ASP A 522 -9.65 -4.19 -5.90
C ASP A 522 -8.35 -4.94 -6.24
N LYS A 523 -7.92 -4.91 -7.50
CA LYS A 523 -6.64 -5.51 -7.94
C LYS A 523 -5.44 -4.87 -7.26
N MET A 524 -5.36 -3.54 -7.21
CA MET A 524 -4.23 -2.84 -6.58
C MET A 524 -4.21 -3.04 -5.06
N ASP A 525 -5.37 -3.00 -4.41
CA ASP A 525 -5.49 -3.26 -2.97
C ASP A 525 -5.11 -4.70 -2.64
N ASN A 526 -5.52 -5.69 -3.45
CA ASN A 526 -5.12 -7.08 -3.24
C ASN A 526 -3.59 -7.23 -3.29
N ILE A 527 -2.91 -6.63 -4.28
CA ILE A 527 -1.44 -6.67 -4.39
C ILE A 527 -0.77 -6.03 -3.17
N VAL A 528 -1.25 -4.86 -2.69
CA VAL A 528 -0.69 -4.22 -1.49
C VAL A 528 -0.93 -5.06 -0.23
N ASN A 529 -2.10 -5.70 -0.11
CA ASN A 529 -2.43 -6.56 1.03
C ASN A 529 -1.66 -7.89 1.04
N SER A 530 -1.52 -8.57 -0.11
CA SER A 530 -0.96 -9.94 -0.20
C SER A 530 0.53 -9.99 -0.52
N CYS A 531 1.03 -9.08 -1.34
CA CYS A 531 2.43 -9.06 -1.80
C CYS A 531 3.26 -8.08 -0.97
N PHE A 532 2.75 -6.86 -0.75
CA PHE A 532 3.50 -5.77 -0.09
C PHE A 532 3.19 -5.63 1.41
N GLN A 533 2.65 -6.70 2.03
CA GLN A 533 2.51 -6.84 3.49
C GLN A 533 1.75 -5.68 4.17
N LYS A 534 0.80 -5.04 3.47
CA LYS A 534 0.04 -3.86 3.95
C LYS A 534 0.89 -2.62 4.27
N ASN A 535 2.08 -2.49 3.66
CA ASN A 535 2.98 -1.35 3.90
C ASN A 535 2.32 0.00 3.61
N ASP A 536 2.23 0.89 4.61
CA ASP A 536 1.55 2.18 4.54
C ASP A 536 2.07 3.10 3.42
N LYS A 537 3.36 3.01 3.05
CA LYS A 537 3.91 3.78 1.92
C LYS A 537 3.23 3.39 0.61
N PHE A 538 2.96 2.11 0.40
CA PHE A 538 2.26 1.59 -0.77
C PHE A 538 0.75 1.89 -0.68
N VAL A 539 0.13 1.75 0.50
CA VAL A 539 -1.29 2.12 0.72
C VAL A 539 -1.53 3.60 0.39
N ASN A 540 -0.63 4.49 0.83
CA ASN A 540 -0.74 5.93 0.55
C ASN A 540 -0.38 6.27 -0.90
N SER A 541 0.56 5.55 -1.52
CA SER A 541 0.86 5.64 -2.95
C SER A 541 -0.35 5.27 -3.83
N VAL A 542 -1.12 4.24 -3.47
CA VAL A 542 -2.40 3.91 -4.16
C VAL A 542 -3.40 5.06 -4.03
N LYS A 543 -3.59 5.63 -2.82
CA LYS A 543 -4.52 6.75 -2.61
C LYS A 543 -4.17 7.96 -3.49
N GLU A 544 -2.91 8.39 -3.43
CA GLU A 544 -2.41 9.54 -4.19
C GLU A 544 -2.48 9.29 -5.70
N ALA A 545 -2.15 8.08 -6.16
CA ALA A 545 -2.24 7.75 -7.58
C ALA A 545 -3.68 7.77 -8.10
N PHE A 546 -4.65 7.21 -7.36
CA PHE A 546 -6.06 7.23 -7.73
C PHE A 546 -6.64 8.64 -7.73
N GLU A 547 -6.37 9.45 -6.69
CA GLU A 547 -6.78 10.86 -6.65
C GLU A 547 -6.16 11.66 -7.81
N HIS A 548 -4.88 11.46 -8.10
CA HIS A 548 -4.21 12.14 -9.20
C HIS A 548 -4.79 11.78 -10.57
N PHE A 549 -4.97 10.49 -10.90
CA PHE A 549 -5.42 10.12 -12.25
C PHE A 549 -6.93 10.36 -12.47
N ILE A 550 -7.79 10.13 -11.45
CA ILE A 550 -9.24 10.34 -11.59
C ILE A 550 -9.54 11.80 -11.92
N ASN A 551 -8.86 12.74 -11.26
CA ASN A 551 -9.09 14.18 -11.47
C ASN A 551 -8.43 14.75 -12.73
N GLN A 552 -7.70 13.96 -13.53
CA GLN A 552 -7.25 14.40 -14.87
C GLN A 552 -8.42 14.61 -15.85
N ARG A 553 -9.58 13.98 -15.61
CA ARG A 553 -10.80 14.25 -16.38
C ARG A 553 -11.79 15.07 -15.55
N PRO A 554 -12.02 16.35 -15.88
CA PRO A 554 -12.86 17.22 -15.08
C PRO A 554 -14.33 16.78 -15.11
N ASN A 555 -14.98 16.81 -13.95
CA ASN A 555 -16.41 16.57 -13.69
C ASN A 555 -16.97 15.17 -14.06
N LYS A 556 -16.60 14.60 -15.21
CA LYS A 556 -17.24 13.38 -15.78
C LYS A 556 -17.17 12.14 -14.89
N PRO A 557 -16.07 11.83 -14.17
CA PRO A 557 -16.06 10.74 -13.20
C PRO A 557 -17.10 10.92 -12.07
N ALA A 558 -17.36 12.16 -11.64
CA ALA A 558 -18.35 12.46 -10.60
C ALA A 558 -19.79 12.23 -11.08
N GLU A 559 -20.10 12.63 -12.32
CA GLU A 559 -21.37 12.34 -12.99
C GLU A 559 -21.57 10.82 -13.15
N LEU A 560 -20.58 10.13 -13.73
CA LEU A 560 -20.71 8.69 -14.02
C LEU A 560 -20.87 7.87 -12.73
N ILE A 561 -20.18 8.25 -11.64
CA ILE A 561 -20.35 7.61 -10.33
C ILE A 561 -21.73 7.90 -9.72
N ALA A 562 -22.29 9.11 -9.87
CA ALA A 562 -23.66 9.40 -9.46
C ALA A 562 -24.69 8.55 -10.24
N LYS A 563 -24.52 8.44 -11.58
CA LYS A 563 -25.37 7.63 -12.46
C LYS A 563 -25.24 6.12 -12.20
N PHE A 564 -24.06 5.64 -11.84
CA PHE A 564 -23.84 4.24 -11.45
C PHE A 564 -24.55 3.89 -10.14
N VAL A 565 -24.49 4.77 -9.13
CA VAL A 565 -25.26 4.60 -7.88
C VAL A 565 -26.77 4.62 -8.16
N ASP A 566 -27.26 5.56 -8.97
CA ASP A 566 -28.67 5.57 -9.38
C ASP A 566 -29.10 4.27 -10.07
N ALA A 567 -28.30 3.75 -11.00
CA ALA A 567 -28.61 2.50 -11.69
C ALA A 567 -28.73 1.31 -10.71
N LYS A 568 -27.82 1.20 -9.73
CA LYS A 568 -27.86 0.16 -8.70
C LYS A 568 -29.08 0.33 -7.76
N LEU A 569 -29.38 1.56 -7.33
CA LEU A 569 -30.53 1.87 -6.45
C LEU A 569 -31.89 1.84 -7.17
N ARG A 570 -31.95 1.94 -8.51
CA ARG A 570 -33.19 1.79 -9.31
C ARG A 570 -33.54 0.34 -9.64
N LEU A 571 -32.55 -0.50 -9.87
CA LEU A 571 -32.78 -1.85 -10.39
C LEU A 571 -33.21 -2.83 -9.29
N GLY A 572 -32.81 -2.60 -8.03
CA GLY A 572 -33.06 -3.53 -6.93
C GLY A 572 -32.52 -4.90 -7.29
N ASN A 573 -31.19 -4.95 -7.44
CA ASN A 573 -30.44 -5.96 -8.19
C ASN A 573 -30.96 -7.38 -7.87
N LYS A 574 -31.78 -7.95 -8.77
CA LYS A 574 -32.64 -9.14 -8.48
C LYS A 574 -31.88 -10.44 -8.15
N GLU A 575 -30.56 -10.38 -8.21
CA GLU A 575 -29.61 -11.47 -8.09
C GLU A 575 -28.57 -11.20 -6.98
N ALA A 576 -28.62 -10.04 -6.30
CA ALA A 576 -27.70 -9.68 -5.21
C ALA A 576 -28.45 -9.28 -3.93
N THR A 577 -27.83 -9.60 -2.79
CA THR A 577 -28.35 -9.34 -1.44
C THR A 577 -28.18 -7.87 -1.03
N GLU A 578 -28.90 -7.44 0.02
CA GLU A 578 -28.70 -6.11 0.60
C GLU A 578 -27.27 -5.95 1.17
N GLU A 579 -26.63 -7.03 1.66
CA GLU A 579 -25.22 -7.02 2.07
C GLU A 579 -24.26 -6.73 0.91
N GLU A 580 -24.49 -7.34 -0.26
CA GLU A 580 -23.65 -7.12 -1.44
C GLU A 580 -23.85 -5.71 -2.02
N LEU A 581 -25.08 -5.18 -1.96
CA LEU A 581 -25.37 -3.80 -2.29
C LEU A 581 -24.64 -2.84 -1.34
N GLU A 582 -24.71 -3.06 -0.03
CA GLU A 582 -24.04 -2.23 0.98
C GLU A 582 -22.51 -2.25 0.82
N ARG A 583 -21.91 -3.45 0.62
CA ARG A 583 -20.48 -3.60 0.30
C ARG A 583 -20.08 -2.86 -0.99
N LEU A 584 -20.94 -2.89 -2.01
CA LEU A 584 -20.72 -2.15 -3.26
C LEU A 584 -20.80 -0.63 -3.04
N LEU A 585 -21.77 -0.15 -2.25
CA LEU A 585 -21.86 1.26 -1.88
C LEU A 585 -20.59 1.71 -1.12
N ASP A 586 -20.05 0.91 -0.21
CA ASP A 586 -18.80 1.24 0.48
C ASP A 586 -17.59 1.34 -0.47
N LYS A 587 -17.46 0.43 -1.45
CA LYS A 587 -16.42 0.56 -2.49
C LYS A 587 -16.60 1.82 -3.34
N ILE A 588 -17.84 2.17 -3.70
CA ILE A 588 -18.12 3.43 -4.40
C ILE A 588 -17.78 4.64 -3.52
N MET A 589 -17.99 4.58 -2.20
CA MET A 589 -17.59 5.63 -1.26
C MET A 589 -16.06 5.73 -1.06
N VAL A 590 -15.29 4.67 -1.34
CA VAL A 590 -13.83 4.79 -1.53
C VAL A 590 -13.51 5.57 -2.80
N MET A 591 -14.16 5.30 -3.93
CA MET A 591 -13.96 6.07 -5.17
C MET A 591 -14.36 7.54 -5.02
N PHE A 592 -15.50 7.82 -4.39
CA PHE A 592 -16.03 9.17 -4.16
C PHE A 592 -15.07 10.07 -3.37
N ARG A 593 -14.32 9.51 -2.41
CA ARG A 593 -13.30 10.26 -1.66
C ARG A 593 -12.25 10.89 -2.57
N PHE A 594 -11.76 10.14 -3.56
CA PHE A 594 -10.74 10.59 -4.52
C PHE A 594 -11.23 11.66 -5.51
N ILE A 595 -12.54 11.95 -5.60
CA ILE A 595 -13.09 12.92 -6.57
C ILE A 595 -12.98 14.34 -6.03
N HIS A 596 -12.43 15.29 -6.79
CA HIS A 596 -12.49 16.71 -6.43
C HIS A 596 -13.90 17.31 -6.68
N GLY A 597 -14.53 17.03 -7.82
CA GLY A 597 -15.86 17.56 -8.21
C GLY A 597 -17.06 16.97 -7.46
N LYS A 598 -17.06 16.98 -6.11
CA LYS A 598 -18.14 16.41 -5.28
C LYS A 598 -19.47 17.15 -5.41
N ASP A 599 -19.45 18.40 -5.86
CA ASP A 599 -20.62 19.23 -6.18
C ASP A 599 -21.35 18.78 -7.46
N VAL A 600 -20.62 18.33 -8.47
CA VAL A 600 -21.19 17.66 -9.67
C VAL A 600 -21.92 16.40 -9.25
N PHE A 601 -21.31 15.59 -8.38
CA PHE A 601 -21.98 14.42 -7.80
C PHE A 601 -23.26 14.83 -7.03
N GLU A 602 -23.25 15.89 -6.19
CA GLU A 602 -24.47 16.39 -5.52
C GLU A 602 -25.57 16.69 -6.53
N ALA A 603 -25.26 17.43 -7.60
CA ALA A 603 -26.25 17.88 -8.58
C ALA A 603 -26.92 16.74 -9.34
N PHE A 604 -26.13 15.78 -9.87
CA PHE A 604 -26.68 14.60 -10.54
C PHE A 604 -27.39 13.67 -9.54
N TYR A 605 -26.78 13.33 -8.41
CA TYR A 605 -27.37 12.45 -7.40
C TYR A 605 -28.71 13.00 -6.87
N LYS A 606 -28.81 14.30 -6.62
CA LYS A 606 -30.05 14.98 -6.18
C LYS A 606 -31.14 14.93 -7.25
N LYS A 607 -30.79 15.15 -8.53
CA LYS A 607 -31.73 15.07 -9.66
C LYS A 607 -32.28 13.65 -9.80
N ASP A 608 -31.40 12.65 -9.74
CA ASP A 608 -31.80 11.26 -9.89
C ASP A 608 -32.52 10.71 -8.65
N LEU A 609 -32.15 11.11 -7.43
CA LEU A 609 -32.91 10.84 -6.20
C LEU A 609 -34.34 11.39 -6.31
N ALA A 610 -34.52 12.62 -6.82
CA ALA A 610 -35.85 13.17 -7.04
C ALA A 610 -36.69 12.32 -8.01
N LYS A 611 -36.08 11.83 -9.09
CA LYS A 611 -36.72 10.89 -10.04
C LYS A 611 -37.03 9.52 -9.40
N ARG A 612 -36.19 9.00 -8.49
CA ARG A 612 -36.45 7.74 -7.76
C ARG A 612 -37.61 7.86 -6.77
N LEU A 613 -37.61 8.93 -5.96
CA LEU A 613 -38.63 9.21 -4.94
C LEU A 613 -40.02 9.45 -5.54
N LEU A 614 -40.13 10.35 -6.54
CA LEU A 614 -41.43 10.79 -7.07
C LEU A 614 -42.09 9.77 -8.01
N VAL A 615 -41.31 8.94 -8.70
CA VAL A 615 -41.82 7.97 -9.71
C VAL A 615 -41.87 6.53 -9.17
N GLY A 616 -41.57 6.35 -7.88
CA GLY A 616 -41.67 5.08 -7.15
C GLY A 616 -40.76 4.00 -7.72
N LYS A 617 -39.44 4.22 -7.66
CA LYS A 617 -38.42 3.30 -8.22
C LYS A 617 -37.18 3.05 -7.36
N SER A 618 -37.14 3.47 -6.10
CA SER A 618 -36.08 3.06 -5.17
C SER A 618 -36.19 1.57 -4.84
N ALA A 619 -35.07 0.85 -4.82
CA ALA A 619 -34.99 -0.57 -4.50
C ALA A 619 -35.40 -0.90 -3.04
N SER A 620 -34.82 -0.15 -2.10
CA SER A 620 -35.06 -0.24 -0.66
C SER A 620 -34.96 1.17 -0.08
N VAL A 621 -35.85 1.51 0.86
CA VAL A 621 -35.83 2.83 1.53
C VAL A 621 -34.61 2.94 2.44
N ASP A 622 -34.21 1.82 3.05
CA ASP A 622 -33.12 1.77 4.02
C ASP A 622 -31.76 1.78 3.31
N ALA A 623 -31.65 1.22 2.10
CA ALA A 623 -30.46 1.40 1.24
C ALA A 623 -30.25 2.88 0.84
N GLU A 624 -31.33 3.63 0.55
CA GLU A 624 -31.23 5.07 0.26
C GLU A 624 -30.86 5.88 1.51
N LYS A 625 -31.40 5.51 2.69
CA LYS A 625 -31.03 6.12 3.98
C LYS A 625 -29.58 5.78 4.38
N SER A 626 -29.09 4.57 4.10
CA SER A 626 -27.68 4.17 4.25
C SER A 626 -26.77 5.03 3.39
N MET A 627 -27.07 5.16 2.08
CA MET A 627 -26.27 5.98 1.16
C MET A 627 -26.21 7.46 1.61
N LEU A 628 -27.31 8.03 2.10
CA LEU A 628 -27.28 9.37 2.70
C LEU A 628 -26.42 9.45 3.97
N SER A 629 -26.43 8.42 4.82
CA SER A 629 -25.57 8.34 6.00
C SER A 629 -24.08 8.35 5.62
N LYS A 630 -23.67 7.52 4.64
CA LYS A 630 -22.29 7.48 4.13
C LYS A 630 -21.86 8.82 3.52
N LEU A 631 -22.73 9.47 2.72
CA LEU A 631 -22.46 10.81 2.18
C LEU A 631 -22.36 11.88 3.28
N LYS A 632 -23.13 11.75 4.37
CA LYS A 632 -23.10 12.66 5.53
C LYS A 632 -21.80 12.53 6.32
N GLN A 633 -21.30 11.31 6.48
CA GLN A 633 -20.02 11.01 7.12
C GLN A 633 -18.85 11.62 6.35
N GLU A 634 -18.82 11.47 5.02
CA GLU A 634 -17.70 11.92 4.18
C GLU A 634 -17.73 13.43 3.84
N CYS A 635 -18.91 14.06 3.72
CA CYS A 635 -19.02 15.47 3.30
C CYS A 635 -19.52 16.44 4.38
N GLY A 636 -20.10 15.94 5.48
CA GLY A 636 -20.73 16.72 6.53
C GLY A 636 -22.19 17.11 6.23
N GLY A 637 -22.98 17.34 7.28
CA GLY A 637 -24.43 17.54 7.18
C GLY A 637 -24.90 18.73 6.32
N ALA A 638 -24.04 19.72 6.04
CA ALA A 638 -24.38 20.82 5.12
C ALA A 638 -24.54 20.35 3.67
N PHE A 639 -23.82 19.30 3.26
CA PHE A 639 -23.91 18.69 1.93
C PHE A 639 -25.19 17.86 1.78
N THR A 640 -25.50 17.03 2.79
CA THR A 640 -26.70 16.18 2.77
C THR A 640 -28.00 16.90 3.14
N SER A 641 -27.94 18.11 3.71
CA SER A 641 -29.11 18.86 4.20
C SER A 641 -30.26 18.96 3.20
N LYS A 642 -29.99 19.22 1.92
CA LYS A 642 -31.03 19.27 0.87
C LYS A 642 -31.66 17.89 0.63
N LEU A 643 -30.84 16.84 0.58
CA LEU A 643 -31.26 15.45 0.36
C LEU A 643 -32.09 14.94 1.55
N GLU A 644 -31.67 15.23 2.78
CA GLU A 644 -32.44 14.97 4.01
C GLU A 644 -33.77 15.74 4.03
N GLY A 645 -33.78 16.96 3.49
CA GLY A 645 -34.99 17.75 3.27
C GLY A 645 -35.97 17.09 2.30
N MET A 646 -35.48 16.51 1.20
CA MET A 646 -36.31 15.76 0.24
C MET A 646 -36.99 14.54 0.88
N PHE A 647 -36.29 13.80 1.76
CA PHE A 647 -36.91 12.70 2.50
C PHE A 647 -37.98 13.19 3.48
N LYS A 648 -37.74 14.28 4.21
CA LYS A 648 -38.72 14.89 5.11
C LYS A 648 -39.97 15.38 4.37
N ASP A 649 -39.81 15.99 3.19
CA ASP A 649 -40.94 16.39 2.34
C ASP A 649 -41.77 15.16 1.89
N MET A 650 -41.14 14.01 1.63
CA MET A 650 -41.85 12.76 1.29
C MET A 650 -42.61 12.16 2.48
N GLU A 651 -42.02 12.20 3.68
CA GLU A 651 -42.67 11.74 4.92
C GLU A 651 -43.85 12.67 5.27
N LEU A 652 -43.62 13.99 5.35
CA LEU A 652 -44.67 15.01 5.55
C LEU A 652 -45.80 14.95 4.51
N SER A 653 -45.47 14.66 3.24
CA SER A 653 -46.49 14.50 2.20
C SER A 653 -47.45 13.35 2.50
N ARG A 654 -46.99 12.24 3.11
CA ARG A 654 -47.88 11.11 3.45
C ARG A 654 -48.88 11.50 4.54
N ASP A 655 -48.44 12.26 5.54
CA ASP A 655 -49.29 12.76 6.62
C ASP A 655 -50.34 13.75 6.09
N ILE A 656 -49.91 14.68 5.21
CA ILE A 656 -50.78 15.65 4.56
C ILE A 656 -51.83 14.95 3.67
N ASN A 657 -51.45 13.92 2.92
CA ASN A 657 -52.40 13.12 2.13
C ASN A 657 -53.38 12.35 3.01
N THR A 658 -52.92 11.78 4.13
CA THR A 658 -53.80 11.06 5.07
C THR A 658 -54.85 12.02 5.65
N ALA A 659 -54.42 13.19 6.11
CA ALA A 659 -55.31 14.24 6.60
C ALA A 659 -56.22 14.82 5.50
N PHE A 660 -55.80 14.82 4.24
CA PHE A 660 -56.61 15.25 3.10
C PHE A 660 -57.69 14.21 2.75
N LYS A 661 -57.35 12.92 2.68
CA LYS A 661 -58.33 11.84 2.42
C LYS A 661 -59.37 11.74 3.54
N GLN A 662 -58.99 11.98 4.79
CA GLN A 662 -59.93 12.15 5.91
C GLN A 662 -60.88 13.35 5.68
N HIS A 663 -60.34 14.53 5.35
CA HIS A 663 -61.12 15.73 5.07
C HIS A 663 -62.11 15.54 3.90
N ILE A 664 -61.66 14.95 2.79
CA ILE A 664 -62.53 14.60 1.65
C ILE A 664 -63.60 13.58 2.05
N SER A 665 -63.29 12.60 2.91
CA SER A 665 -64.29 11.66 3.41
C SER A 665 -65.36 12.32 4.29
N ASN A 666 -65.08 13.49 4.87
CA ASN A 666 -66.06 14.26 5.65
C ASN A 666 -66.88 15.23 4.77
N LEU A 667 -66.41 15.56 3.56
CA LEU A 667 -67.14 16.36 2.55
C LEU A 667 -68.01 15.51 1.59
N LYS A 668 -68.35 14.27 1.97
CA LYS A 668 -68.98 13.26 1.09
C LYS A 668 -70.42 13.57 0.61
N SER A 669 -70.99 14.74 0.92
CA SER A 669 -72.29 15.17 0.41
C SER A 669 -72.26 15.70 -1.04
N ASP A 670 -71.17 16.34 -1.49
CA ASP A 670 -71.19 17.22 -2.68
C ASP A 670 -70.11 16.92 -3.73
N ILE A 671 -69.34 15.83 -3.57
CA ILE A 671 -68.20 15.49 -4.44
C ILE A 671 -68.31 14.04 -4.91
N ASP A 672 -68.56 13.85 -6.21
CA ASP A 672 -68.39 12.55 -6.87
C ASP A 672 -66.93 12.09 -6.74
N THR A 673 -66.71 10.89 -6.21
CA THR A 673 -65.38 10.37 -5.84
C THR A 673 -64.80 9.45 -6.91
N SER A 674 -64.84 9.91 -8.17
CA SER A 674 -64.36 9.17 -9.34
C SER A 674 -62.83 9.13 -9.49
N VAL A 675 -62.09 10.05 -8.86
CA VAL A 675 -60.61 10.13 -8.91
C VAL A 675 -59.99 10.02 -7.51
N ASP A 676 -59.03 9.12 -7.32
CA ASP A 676 -58.17 9.10 -6.12
C ASP A 676 -56.93 9.99 -6.34
N LEU A 677 -56.90 11.16 -5.68
CA LEU A 677 -55.78 12.09 -5.73
C LEU A 677 -54.78 11.79 -4.60
N THR A 678 -53.50 11.86 -4.92
CA THR A 678 -52.41 11.89 -3.93
C THR A 678 -51.37 12.91 -4.39
N VAL A 679 -50.97 13.82 -3.50
CA VAL A 679 -50.17 15.01 -3.81
C VAL A 679 -48.87 15.03 -3.01
N SER A 680 -47.73 14.99 -3.68
CA SER A 680 -46.44 15.25 -3.04
C SER A 680 -46.19 16.76 -2.98
N VAL A 681 -46.02 17.31 -1.77
CA VAL A 681 -45.74 18.73 -1.56
C VAL A 681 -44.25 18.90 -1.28
N LEU A 682 -43.56 19.69 -2.11
CA LEU A 682 -42.10 19.75 -2.17
C LEU A 682 -41.58 21.13 -1.76
N THR A 683 -40.54 21.19 -0.93
CA THR A 683 -39.91 22.43 -0.50
C THR A 683 -38.94 22.92 -1.59
N MET A 684 -39.32 23.97 -2.32
CA MET A 684 -38.63 24.45 -3.55
C MET A 684 -37.11 24.66 -3.41
N GLY A 685 -36.59 24.97 -2.21
CA GLY A 685 -35.15 25.15 -1.97
C GLY A 685 -34.34 23.86 -1.76
N TYR A 686 -34.98 22.70 -1.61
CA TYR A 686 -34.30 21.40 -1.43
C TYR A 686 -34.25 20.58 -2.72
N TRP A 687 -35.31 20.66 -3.53
CA TRP A 687 -35.48 19.88 -4.76
C TRP A 687 -34.76 20.52 -5.96
N PRO A 688 -34.54 19.79 -7.06
CA PRO A 688 -34.11 20.39 -8.32
C PRO A 688 -35.09 21.48 -8.80
N THR A 689 -34.58 22.53 -9.44
CA THR A 689 -35.43 23.54 -10.09
C THR A 689 -36.06 22.97 -11.35
N TYR A 690 -37.39 22.92 -11.39
CA TYR A 690 -38.20 22.53 -12.55
C TYR A 690 -38.81 23.77 -13.21
N PRO A 691 -38.80 23.88 -14.55
CA PRO A 691 -39.47 24.97 -15.25
C PRO A 691 -40.99 24.86 -15.05
N ALA A 692 -41.67 26.00 -14.96
CA ALA A 692 -43.12 26.03 -15.00
C ALA A 692 -43.59 25.72 -16.42
N VAL A 693 -44.50 24.76 -16.56
CA VAL A 693 -45.13 24.39 -17.84
C VAL A 693 -46.63 24.51 -17.67
N GLU A 694 -47.28 25.29 -18.51
CA GLU A 694 -48.74 25.42 -18.55
C GLU A 694 -49.31 24.40 -19.54
N VAL A 695 -50.29 23.61 -19.10
CA VAL A 695 -50.97 22.60 -19.94
C VAL A 695 -52.47 22.60 -19.68
N ASN A 696 -53.24 22.22 -20.69
CA ASN A 696 -54.69 22.18 -20.63
C ASN A 696 -55.14 20.96 -19.81
N LEU A 697 -55.51 21.17 -18.56
CA LEU A 697 -56.01 20.13 -17.66
C LEU A 697 -57.54 19.96 -17.76
N PRO A 698 -58.07 18.71 -17.77
CA PRO A 698 -59.49 18.44 -17.62
C PRO A 698 -60.12 19.12 -16.40
N LYS A 699 -61.39 19.51 -16.52
CA LYS A 699 -62.15 20.29 -15.52
C LYS A 699 -62.23 19.57 -14.16
N GLU A 700 -62.24 18.24 -14.20
CA GLU A 700 -62.26 17.33 -13.08
C GLU A 700 -60.96 17.46 -12.28
N LEU A 701 -59.79 17.42 -12.95
CA LEU A 701 -58.49 17.57 -12.31
C LEU A 701 -58.31 18.98 -11.73
N LEU A 702 -58.77 20.02 -12.44
CA LEU A 702 -58.77 21.40 -11.93
C LEU A 702 -59.64 21.55 -10.66
N ARG A 703 -60.82 20.92 -10.62
CA ARG A 703 -61.68 20.87 -9.41
C ARG A 703 -60.93 20.27 -8.23
N TYR A 704 -60.28 19.12 -8.41
CA TYR A 704 -59.50 18.48 -7.35
C TYR A 704 -58.27 19.31 -6.91
N GLN A 705 -57.56 19.96 -7.85
CA GLN A 705 -56.43 20.84 -7.53
C GLN A 705 -56.85 22.03 -6.66
N GLU A 706 -57.95 22.71 -6.98
CA GLU A 706 -58.44 23.84 -6.17
C GLU A 706 -58.97 23.40 -4.79
N ILE A 707 -59.59 22.22 -4.69
CA ILE A 707 -60.01 21.66 -3.39
C ILE A 707 -58.79 21.36 -2.51
N PHE A 708 -57.74 20.72 -3.05
CA PHE A 708 -56.50 20.47 -2.32
C PHE A 708 -55.79 21.77 -1.92
N LYS A 709 -55.70 22.74 -2.85
CA LYS A 709 -55.09 24.05 -2.62
C LYS A 709 -55.79 24.84 -1.50
N LYS A 710 -57.13 24.85 -1.46
CA LYS A 710 -57.91 25.45 -0.36
C LYS A 710 -57.63 24.76 0.97
N PHE A 711 -57.65 23.43 1.02
CA PHE A 711 -57.30 22.65 2.21
C PHE A 711 -55.88 22.93 2.71
N TYR A 712 -54.90 22.94 1.82
CA TYR A 712 -53.49 23.15 2.17
C TYR A 712 -53.25 24.56 2.70
N LEU A 713 -53.73 25.59 2.00
CA LEU A 713 -53.54 26.99 2.41
C LEU A 713 -54.30 27.34 3.69
N GLY A 714 -55.44 26.68 3.96
CA GLY A 714 -56.16 26.80 5.23
C GLY A 714 -55.41 26.21 6.43
N LYS A 715 -54.55 25.21 6.22
CA LYS A 715 -53.67 24.63 7.26
C LYS A 715 -52.26 25.24 7.32
N HIS A 716 -51.81 25.85 6.23
CA HIS A 716 -50.46 26.39 6.08
C HIS A 716 -50.49 27.82 5.51
N SER A 717 -50.90 28.76 6.35
CA SER A 717 -50.91 30.20 6.04
C SER A 717 -49.52 30.72 5.64
N GLY A 718 -49.50 31.76 4.81
CA GLY A 718 -48.25 32.41 4.34
C GLY A 718 -47.47 31.62 3.27
N ARG A 719 -47.96 30.46 2.82
CA ARG A 719 -47.34 29.68 1.74
C ARG A 719 -48.01 29.95 0.38
N ARG A 720 -47.28 29.68 -0.71
CA ARG A 720 -47.80 29.64 -2.08
C ARG A 720 -47.51 28.28 -2.68
N LEU A 721 -48.49 27.65 -3.31
CA LEU A 721 -48.32 26.42 -4.09
C LEU A 721 -48.09 26.74 -5.56
N GLN A 722 -47.31 25.89 -6.23
CA GLN A 722 -47.10 25.88 -7.67
C GLN A 722 -47.15 24.42 -8.13
N TRP A 723 -48.09 24.08 -9.01
CA TRP A 723 -48.18 22.73 -9.58
C TRP A 723 -47.08 22.52 -10.62
N GLN A 724 -46.63 21.27 -10.77
CA GLN A 724 -45.53 20.88 -11.67
C GLN A 724 -45.98 19.71 -12.56
N PRO A 725 -46.63 19.98 -13.72
CA PRO A 725 -47.20 18.93 -14.57
C PRO A 725 -46.18 17.89 -15.07
N THR A 726 -44.94 18.33 -15.27
CA THR A 726 -43.77 17.53 -15.66
C THR A 726 -43.47 16.34 -14.73
N LEU A 727 -43.85 16.45 -13.45
CA LEU A 727 -43.67 15.40 -12.42
C LEU A 727 -44.93 14.56 -12.20
N GLY A 728 -46.05 14.96 -12.82
CA GLY A 728 -47.34 14.30 -12.69
C GLY A 728 -47.35 12.92 -13.33
N HIS A 729 -47.96 11.96 -12.65
CA HIS A 729 -48.29 10.64 -13.20
C HIS A 729 -49.63 10.17 -12.66
N CYS A 730 -50.30 9.30 -13.41
CA CYS A 730 -51.60 8.75 -13.01
C CYS A 730 -51.77 7.31 -13.53
N MET A 731 -52.94 6.74 -13.27
CA MET A 731 -53.33 5.40 -13.71
C MET A 731 -54.66 5.49 -14.44
N LEU A 732 -54.65 5.26 -15.74
CA LEU A 732 -55.85 5.25 -16.57
C LEU A 732 -56.40 3.83 -16.68
N ARG A 733 -57.72 3.67 -16.54
CA ARG A 733 -58.43 2.41 -16.80
C ARG A 733 -58.92 2.44 -18.25
N ALA A 734 -58.20 1.75 -19.14
CA ALA A 734 -58.51 1.68 -20.56
C ALA A 734 -59.31 0.40 -20.88
N THR A 735 -60.31 0.52 -21.76
CA THR A 735 -61.08 -0.63 -22.27
C THR A 735 -60.68 -0.85 -23.72
N PHE A 736 -60.05 -2.00 -23.99
CA PHE A 736 -59.74 -2.46 -25.34
C PHE A 736 -60.65 -3.65 -25.69
N GLU A 737 -60.74 -4.00 -26.97
CA GLU A 737 -61.48 -5.17 -27.43
C GLU A 737 -60.85 -6.46 -26.88
N ASN A 738 -59.52 -6.48 -26.78
CA ASN A 738 -58.72 -7.50 -26.08
C ASN A 738 -58.73 -7.37 -24.52
N GLY A 739 -59.74 -6.70 -23.96
CA GLY A 739 -60.01 -6.62 -22.53
C GLY A 739 -59.55 -5.33 -21.82
N LYS A 740 -59.99 -5.16 -20.58
CA LYS A 740 -59.67 -3.99 -19.75
C LYS A 740 -58.23 -4.04 -19.24
N LYS A 741 -57.56 -2.89 -19.19
CA LYS A 741 -56.16 -2.72 -18.77
C LYS A 741 -55.99 -1.46 -17.91
N GLU A 742 -54.96 -1.47 -17.06
CA GLU A 742 -54.53 -0.28 -16.32
C GLU A 742 -53.22 0.26 -16.89
N LEU A 743 -53.21 1.51 -17.34
CA LEU A 743 -52.04 2.16 -17.93
C LEU A 743 -51.42 3.09 -16.90
N GLN A 744 -50.21 2.77 -16.39
CA GLN A 744 -49.42 3.73 -15.61
C GLN A 744 -48.67 4.65 -16.57
N VAL A 745 -49.11 5.90 -16.61
CA VAL A 745 -48.72 6.93 -17.57
C VAL A 745 -48.30 8.21 -16.83
N SER A 746 -47.55 9.08 -17.49
CA SER A 746 -47.36 10.46 -17.01
C SER A 746 -48.59 11.32 -17.26
N LEU A 747 -48.62 12.52 -16.68
CA LEU A 747 -49.69 13.47 -16.91
C LEU A 747 -49.77 13.90 -18.39
N PHE A 748 -48.64 14.18 -19.05
CA PHE A 748 -48.62 14.49 -20.49
C PHE A 748 -49.14 13.33 -21.35
N GLN A 749 -48.72 12.09 -21.06
CA GLN A 749 -49.27 10.89 -21.71
C GLN A 749 -50.79 10.75 -21.47
N ALA A 750 -51.27 11.10 -20.27
CA ALA A 750 -52.69 11.04 -19.92
C ALA A 750 -53.52 12.11 -20.63
N LEU A 751 -53.04 13.35 -20.73
CA LEU A 751 -53.73 14.42 -21.46
C LEU A 751 -53.95 14.03 -22.92
N VAL A 752 -52.92 13.50 -23.59
CA VAL A 752 -53.03 12.99 -24.96
C VAL A 752 -54.04 11.84 -25.06
N LEU A 753 -53.96 10.84 -24.17
CA LEU A 753 -54.86 9.68 -24.20
C LEU A 753 -56.32 10.03 -23.87
N LEU A 754 -56.58 11.10 -23.12
CA LEU A 754 -57.93 11.51 -22.75
C LEU A 754 -58.70 12.18 -23.91
N LEU A 755 -58.01 12.73 -24.92
CA LEU A 755 -58.67 13.26 -26.13
C LEU A 755 -59.36 12.15 -26.93
N PHE A 756 -58.81 10.94 -26.90
CA PHE A 756 -59.31 9.77 -27.64
C PHE A 756 -60.59 9.14 -27.03
N ASN A 757 -61.22 9.78 -26.05
CA ASN A 757 -62.57 9.40 -25.61
C ASN A 757 -63.67 10.03 -26.50
N ASP A 758 -63.40 11.20 -27.08
CA ASP A 758 -64.37 11.97 -27.87
C ASP A 758 -64.16 11.83 -29.40
N VAL A 759 -62.93 11.52 -29.83
CA VAL A 759 -62.52 11.43 -31.25
C VAL A 759 -61.56 10.25 -31.46
N GLU A 760 -61.77 9.41 -32.48
CA GLU A 760 -60.92 8.22 -32.72
C GLU A 760 -59.56 8.54 -33.38
N ASP A 761 -59.51 9.60 -34.21
CA ASP A 761 -58.37 10.00 -35.04
C ASP A 761 -57.99 11.47 -34.80
N LEU A 762 -56.72 11.79 -34.55
CA LEU A 762 -56.22 13.15 -34.34
C LEU A 762 -54.85 13.36 -35.01
N SER A 763 -54.62 14.54 -35.60
CA SER A 763 -53.29 14.95 -36.09
C SER A 763 -52.38 15.49 -34.97
N TYR A 764 -51.08 15.55 -35.25
CA TYR A 764 -50.09 16.11 -34.34
C TYR A 764 -50.43 17.55 -33.87
N GLU A 765 -50.80 18.46 -34.77
CA GLU A 765 -51.12 19.85 -34.42
C GLU A 765 -52.43 19.97 -33.62
N GLU A 766 -53.44 19.14 -33.90
CA GLU A 766 -54.67 19.09 -33.09
C GLU A 766 -54.36 18.65 -31.65
N ILE A 767 -53.53 17.63 -31.45
CA ILE A 767 -53.10 17.16 -30.12
C ILE A 767 -52.26 18.23 -29.41
N LYS A 768 -51.33 18.87 -30.11
CA LYS A 768 -50.47 19.95 -29.60
C LYS A 768 -51.29 21.16 -29.15
N SER A 769 -52.24 21.61 -29.97
CA SER A 769 -53.15 22.71 -29.65
C SER A 769 -54.12 22.35 -28.50
N ALA A 770 -54.68 21.14 -28.49
CA ALA A 770 -55.61 20.70 -27.45
C ALA A 770 -54.93 20.55 -26.07
N THR A 771 -53.68 20.07 -26.01
CA THR A 771 -52.96 19.82 -24.75
C THR A 771 -52.09 20.99 -24.27
N ASN A 772 -51.68 21.90 -25.16
CA ASN A 772 -50.70 22.95 -24.93
C ASN A 772 -49.34 22.44 -24.39
N ILE A 773 -48.87 21.30 -24.91
CA ILE A 773 -47.57 20.72 -24.53
C ILE A 773 -46.48 21.19 -25.50
N GLU A 774 -45.33 21.59 -24.95
CA GLU A 774 -44.15 22.04 -25.69
C GLU A 774 -43.65 21.01 -26.72
N GLU A 775 -43.22 21.49 -27.89
CA GLU A 775 -42.97 20.69 -29.09
C GLU A 775 -42.03 19.48 -28.88
N GLY A 776 -40.90 19.67 -28.20
CA GLY A 776 -39.96 18.59 -27.90
C GLY A 776 -40.56 17.52 -26.98
N GLU A 777 -41.39 17.92 -26.02
CA GLU A 777 -42.00 17.01 -25.06
C GLU A 777 -43.24 16.31 -25.61
N ILE A 778 -44.03 16.95 -26.48
CA ILE A 778 -45.16 16.29 -27.16
C ILE A 778 -44.65 15.28 -28.20
N LYS A 779 -43.59 15.59 -28.97
CA LYS A 779 -42.92 14.62 -29.86
C LYS A 779 -42.42 13.41 -29.06
N ARG A 780 -41.76 13.61 -27.91
CA ARG A 780 -41.33 12.54 -26.98
C ARG A 780 -42.50 11.74 -26.39
N THR A 781 -43.59 12.42 -26.03
CA THR A 781 -44.81 11.82 -25.47
C THR A 781 -45.51 10.93 -26.50
N LEU A 782 -45.74 11.42 -27.72
CA LEU A 782 -46.35 10.65 -28.81
C LEU A 782 -45.48 9.47 -29.26
N GLN A 783 -44.16 9.65 -29.35
CA GLN A 783 -43.23 8.55 -29.63
C GLN A 783 -43.37 7.42 -28.60
N SER A 784 -43.60 7.76 -27.32
CA SER A 784 -43.78 6.78 -26.26
C SER A 784 -45.10 6.01 -26.29
N LEU A 785 -46.17 6.61 -26.85
CA LEU A 785 -47.51 6.03 -26.96
C LEU A 785 -47.72 5.22 -28.24
N ALA A 786 -47.06 5.62 -29.35
CA ALA A 786 -47.28 5.03 -30.68
C ALA A 786 -46.08 4.26 -31.25
N CYS A 787 -44.86 4.76 -31.08
CA CYS A 787 -43.66 4.16 -31.69
C CYS A 787 -42.99 3.11 -30.78
N GLY A 788 -43.21 3.21 -29.46
CA GLY A 788 -42.61 2.37 -28.43
C GLY A 788 -43.05 0.89 -28.39
N LYS A 789 -42.69 0.21 -27.29
CA LYS A 789 -43.03 -1.21 -27.05
C LYS A 789 -44.52 -1.44 -26.72
N ALA A 790 -45.18 -0.47 -26.12
CA ALA A 790 -46.60 -0.51 -25.78
C ALA A 790 -47.35 0.49 -26.67
N ARG A 791 -47.79 0.03 -27.84
CA ARG A 791 -48.44 0.85 -28.87
C ARG A 791 -49.93 0.99 -28.58
N VAL A 792 -50.27 1.93 -27.71
CA VAL A 792 -51.67 2.26 -27.37
C VAL A 792 -52.30 3.16 -28.43
N LEU A 793 -51.48 3.90 -29.18
CA LEU A 793 -51.88 4.60 -30.40
C LEU A 793 -51.22 3.95 -31.62
N GLN A 794 -51.88 4.01 -32.78
CA GLN A 794 -51.25 3.75 -34.08
C GLN A 794 -50.84 5.07 -34.72
N LYS A 795 -49.64 5.14 -35.33
CA LYS A 795 -49.15 6.31 -36.08
C LYS A 795 -49.23 6.06 -37.58
N THR A 796 -49.72 7.03 -38.32
CA THR A 796 -49.79 7.03 -39.79
C THR A 796 -49.13 8.32 -40.32
N PRO A 797 -48.04 8.23 -41.11
CA PRO A 797 -47.30 7.03 -41.51
C PRO A 797 -46.56 6.32 -40.35
N LYS A 798 -46.36 5.00 -40.50
CA LYS A 798 -45.65 4.17 -39.49
C LYS A 798 -44.14 4.44 -39.55
N GLY A 799 -43.55 4.89 -38.43
CA GLY A 799 -42.14 5.26 -38.32
C GLY A 799 -41.60 5.09 -36.89
N LYS A 800 -40.33 5.48 -36.68
CA LYS A 800 -39.71 5.52 -35.34
C LYS A 800 -39.88 6.86 -34.63
N ASP A 801 -40.01 7.92 -35.41
CA ASP A 801 -39.97 9.32 -34.99
C ASP A 801 -41.31 10.00 -35.32
N VAL A 802 -41.54 11.18 -34.74
CA VAL A 802 -42.81 11.92 -34.85
C VAL A 802 -42.58 13.24 -35.62
N SER A 803 -43.37 13.42 -36.67
CA SER A 803 -43.40 14.58 -37.57
C SER A 803 -44.73 15.33 -37.42
N GLU A 804 -44.76 16.61 -37.81
CA GLU A 804 -45.94 17.47 -37.66
C GLU A 804 -47.11 17.09 -38.59
N GLU A 805 -46.84 16.33 -39.65
CA GLU A 805 -47.83 15.78 -40.59
C GLU A 805 -48.46 14.46 -40.11
N ASP A 806 -47.99 13.89 -38.98
CA ASP A 806 -48.46 12.59 -38.49
C ASP A 806 -49.91 12.63 -37.97
N LYS A 807 -50.63 11.53 -38.24
CA LYS A 807 -51.92 11.23 -37.60
C LYS A 807 -51.80 10.06 -36.63
N PHE A 808 -52.57 10.13 -35.56
CA PHE A 808 -52.63 9.18 -34.46
C PHE A 808 -54.06 8.67 -34.28
N GLN A 809 -54.21 7.36 -34.14
CA GLN A 809 -55.49 6.66 -33.97
C GLN A 809 -55.45 5.77 -32.71
N PHE A 810 -56.57 5.63 -32.01
CA PHE A 810 -56.66 4.71 -30.86
C PHE A 810 -56.52 3.23 -31.25
N ASN A 811 -55.60 2.50 -30.62
CA ASN A 811 -55.34 1.11 -30.98
C ASN A 811 -56.28 0.11 -30.27
N ARG A 812 -57.48 -0.09 -30.83
CA ARG A 812 -58.51 -1.03 -30.35
C ARG A 812 -57.99 -2.46 -30.08
N GLU A 813 -57.09 -2.94 -30.95
CA GLU A 813 -56.51 -4.29 -30.89
C GLU A 813 -55.43 -4.48 -29.80
N PHE A 814 -55.07 -3.45 -29.02
CA PHE A 814 -53.90 -3.47 -28.13
C PHE A 814 -53.85 -4.69 -27.17
N ALA A 815 -52.96 -5.62 -27.47
CA ALA A 815 -52.74 -6.84 -26.68
C ALA A 815 -51.49 -6.71 -25.80
N ASN A 816 -51.61 -7.07 -24.52
CA ASN A 816 -50.48 -7.18 -23.60
C ASN A 816 -50.73 -8.32 -22.59
N LYS A 817 -49.69 -9.10 -22.25
CA LYS A 817 -49.76 -10.18 -21.26
C LYS A 817 -50.04 -9.67 -19.85
N LEU A 818 -49.61 -8.45 -19.52
CA LEU A 818 -49.87 -7.83 -18.22
C LEU A 818 -51.24 -7.14 -18.19
N PHE A 819 -51.86 -7.07 -17.00
CA PHE A 819 -53.06 -6.26 -16.76
C PHE A 819 -52.71 -4.78 -16.55
N ARG A 820 -51.71 -4.52 -15.68
CA ARG A 820 -51.16 -3.18 -15.44
C ARG A 820 -49.89 -2.97 -16.26
N VAL A 821 -49.90 -1.97 -17.15
CA VAL A 821 -48.85 -1.69 -18.14
C VAL A 821 -48.19 -0.35 -17.84
N LYS A 822 -46.87 -0.31 -17.63
CA LYS A 822 -46.12 0.92 -17.37
C LYS A 822 -45.50 1.49 -18.65
N ILE A 823 -46.13 2.53 -19.21
CA ILE A 823 -45.73 3.19 -20.47
C ILE A 823 -44.75 4.34 -20.20
N ASN A 824 -44.74 4.89 -18.98
CA ASN A 824 -43.77 5.89 -18.54
C ASN A 824 -42.35 5.28 -18.34
N GLN A 825 -41.68 4.99 -19.47
CA GLN A 825 -40.31 4.49 -19.57
C GLN A 825 -39.38 5.45 -20.32
N ILE A 826 -39.93 6.28 -21.23
CA ILE A 826 -39.14 7.18 -22.09
C ILE A 826 -38.83 8.51 -21.39
N GLN A 827 -39.81 9.13 -20.71
CA GLN A 827 -39.58 10.34 -19.90
C GLN A 827 -38.63 10.12 -18.70
N MET A 828 -38.47 8.87 -18.26
CA MET A 828 -37.53 8.52 -17.19
C MET A 828 -36.06 8.49 -17.64
N LYS A 829 -35.78 8.63 -18.94
CA LYS A 829 -34.43 8.90 -19.43
C LYS A 829 -34.16 10.40 -19.38
N GLU A 830 -33.01 10.75 -18.82
CA GLU A 830 -32.40 12.07 -18.96
C GLU A 830 -32.17 12.39 -20.45
N THR A 831 -32.45 13.63 -20.88
CA THR A 831 -32.08 14.13 -22.22
C THR A 831 -30.69 14.76 -22.19
N ASN A 832 -30.06 14.88 -23.36
CA ASN A 832 -28.77 15.57 -23.47
C ASN A 832 -28.88 17.05 -23.06
N GLU A 833 -30.06 17.69 -23.18
CA GLU A 833 -30.29 19.03 -22.63
C GLU A 833 -30.42 19.01 -21.10
N GLU A 834 -31.19 18.09 -20.51
CA GLU A 834 -31.27 17.93 -19.05
C GLU A 834 -29.88 17.71 -18.43
N GLN A 835 -29.00 16.99 -19.12
CA GLN A 835 -27.61 16.81 -18.71
C GLN A 835 -26.84 18.15 -18.76
N LYS A 836 -26.74 18.79 -19.93
CA LYS A 836 -26.00 20.05 -20.09
C LYS A 836 -26.48 21.14 -19.14
N ALA A 837 -27.79 21.34 -19.02
CA ALA A 837 -28.38 22.32 -18.11
C ALA A 837 -28.10 22.01 -16.61
N THR A 838 -27.77 20.76 -16.26
CA THR A 838 -27.30 20.40 -14.92
C THR A 838 -25.83 20.76 -14.73
N GLU A 839 -24.98 20.49 -15.72
CA GLU A 839 -23.56 20.84 -15.70
C GLU A 839 -23.36 22.37 -15.65
N GLU A 840 -24.04 23.11 -16.54
CA GLU A 840 -24.04 24.57 -16.59
C GLU A 840 -24.48 25.19 -15.25
N ARG A 841 -25.53 24.64 -14.62
CA ARG A 841 -25.99 25.09 -13.30
C ARG A 841 -24.92 24.89 -12.22
N VAL A 842 -24.17 23.78 -12.24
CA VAL A 842 -23.03 23.59 -11.32
C VAL A 842 -21.93 24.63 -11.58
N PHE A 843 -21.62 24.94 -12.84
CA PHE A 843 -20.65 26.00 -13.17
C PHE A 843 -21.10 27.39 -12.69
N HIS A 844 -22.39 27.71 -12.72
CA HIS A 844 -22.93 28.95 -12.13
C HIS A 844 -22.90 28.92 -10.59
N ASP A 845 -23.32 27.81 -9.95
CA ASP A 845 -23.26 27.65 -8.49
C ASP A 845 -21.82 27.75 -7.95
N ARG A 846 -20.82 27.28 -8.70
CA ARG A 846 -19.39 27.46 -8.39
C ARG A 846 -18.99 28.92 -8.34
N GLN A 847 -19.49 29.78 -9.24
CA GLN A 847 -19.16 31.21 -9.26
C GLN A 847 -19.68 31.92 -8.00
N TYR A 848 -20.91 31.64 -7.57
CA TYR A 848 -21.46 32.19 -6.34
C TYR A 848 -20.73 31.68 -5.09
N GLN A 849 -20.26 30.42 -5.09
CA GLN A 849 -19.43 29.88 -4.02
C GLN A 849 -18.04 30.53 -3.95
N ILE A 850 -17.40 30.80 -5.09
CA ILE A 850 -16.14 31.57 -5.16
C ILE A 850 -16.35 32.98 -4.60
N ASP A 851 -17.37 33.71 -5.05
CA ASP A 851 -17.70 35.05 -4.53
C ASP A 851 -17.88 35.05 -3.01
N ALA A 852 -18.72 34.12 -2.50
CA ALA A 852 -19.02 34.01 -1.07
C ALA A 852 -17.84 33.50 -0.21
N ALA A 853 -16.82 32.91 -0.83
CA ALA A 853 -15.54 32.59 -0.19
C ALA A 853 -14.61 33.82 -0.17
N ILE A 854 -14.41 34.49 -1.30
CA ILE A 854 -13.58 35.71 -1.40
C ILE A 854 -14.08 36.77 -0.43
N VAL A 855 -15.38 37.11 -0.46
CA VAL A 855 -15.95 38.14 0.44
C VAL A 855 -15.78 37.76 1.91
N ARG A 856 -15.86 36.48 2.26
CA ARG A 856 -15.67 36.00 3.65
C ARG A 856 -14.22 36.12 4.10
N ILE A 857 -13.27 35.69 3.27
CA ILE A 857 -11.83 35.81 3.51
C ILE A 857 -11.44 37.28 3.65
N MET A 858 -11.82 38.11 2.68
CA MET A 858 -11.50 39.54 2.66
C MET A 858 -12.14 40.28 3.85
N LYS A 859 -13.40 39.97 4.21
CA LYS A 859 -14.07 40.56 5.38
C LYS A 859 -13.37 40.23 6.70
N MET A 860 -12.74 39.05 6.80
CA MET A 860 -11.99 38.59 7.98
C MET A 860 -10.56 39.14 8.02
N ARG A 861 -9.81 39.03 6.91
CA ARG A 861 -8.39 39.41 6.82
C ARG A 861 -8.16 40.92 6.63
N LYS A 862 -9.17 41.64 6.10
CA LYS A 862 -9.16 43.05 5.65
C LYS A 862 -8.20 43.36 4.50
N THR A 863 -6.95 42.94 4.60
CA THR A 863 -5.92 43.14 3.58
C THR A 863 -5.21 41.81 3.31
N LEU A 864 -5.07 41.42 2.04
CA LEU A 864 -4.46 40.14 1.68
C LEU A 864 -3.76 40.21 0.31
N SER A 865 -2.63 39.52 0.16
CA SER A 865 -1.96 39.39 -1.14
C SER A 865 -2.68 38.39 -2.04
N HIS A 866 -2.56 38.54 -3.36
CA HIS A 866 -3.20 37.66 -4.33
C HIS A 866 -2.80 36.18 -4.15
N GLN A 867 -1.52 35.90 -3.87
CA GLN A 867 -1.05 34.54 -3.63
C GLN A 867 -1.66 33.93 -2.36
N LEU A 868 -1.75 34.69 -1.27
CA LEU A 868 -2.36 34.22 -0.02
C LEU A 868 -3.87 34.01 -0.19
N LEU A 869 -4.58 34.94 -0.85
CA LEU A 869 -6.00 34.81 -1.18
C LEU A 869 -6.27 33.55 -2.02
N VAL A 870 -5.45 33.30 -3.05
CA VAL A 870 -5.54 32.08 -3.88
C VAL A 870 -5.30 30.82 -3.04
N SER A 871 -4.34 30.83 -2.10
CA SER A 871 -4.09 29.69 -1.22
C SER A 871 -5.23 29.41 -0.22
N GLU A 872 -5.82 30.44 0.39
CA GLU A 872 -6.99 30.26 1.26
C GLU A 872 -8.21 29.78 0.47
N LEU A 873 -8.39 30.24 -0.78
CA LEU A 873 -9.47 29.77 -1.67
C LEU A 873 -9.32 28.30 -2.06
N TYR A 874 -8.12 27.84 -2.43
CA TYR A 874 -7.91 26.41 -2.72
C TYR A 874 -8.09 25.52 -1.49
N ASN A 875 -7.82 26.02 -0.28
CA ASN A 875 -8.09 25.30 0.97
C ASN A 875 -9.58 25.29 1.36
N GLN A 876 -10.35 26.31 0.96
CA GLN A 876 -11.77 26.45 1.33
C GLN A 876 -12.74 25.85 0.30
N LEU A 877 -12.40 25.86 -0.99
CA LEU A 877 -13.28 25.43 -2.08
C LEU A 877 -13.13 23.93 -2.37
N LYS A 878 -14.21 23.16 -2.21
CA LYS A 878 -14.24 21.72 -2.45
C LYS A 878 -14.32 21.32 -3.93
N PHE A 879 -13.74 22.11 -4.85
CA PHE A 879 -13.72 21.85 -6.29
C PHE A 879 -12.55 22.57 -6.99
N SER A 880 -12.11 22.04 -8.14
CA SER A 880 -11.05 22.65 -8.95
C SER A 880 -11.50 23.97 -9.57
N VAL A 881 -10.74 25.05 -9.36
CA VAL A 881 -10.96 26.39 -9.94
C VAL A 881 -9.80 26.76 -10.85
N THR A 882 -10.06 27.32 -12.03
CA THR A 882 -8.98 27.81 -12.89
C THR A 882 -8.50 29.19 -12.42
N PRO A 883 -7.20 29.54 -12.54
CA PRO A 883 -6.72 30.89 -12.25
C PRO A 883 -7.44 31.98 -13.06
N THR A 884 -7.88 31.66 -14.28
CA THR A 884 -8.62 32.56 -15.18
C THR A 884 -10.00 32.90 -14.63
N ASP A 885 -10.74 31.91 -14.11
CA ASP A 885 -12.07 32.14 -13.55
C ASP A 885 -11.98 32.86 -12.21
N LEU A 886 -11.01 32.48 -11.37
CA LEU A 886 -10.73 33.15 -10.10
C LEU A 886 -10.37 34.64 -10.32
N LYS A 887 -9.56 34.94 -11.35
CA LYS A 887 -9.27 36.33 -11.76
C LYS A 887 -10.56 37.09 -12.14
N LYS A 888 -11.41 36.51 -13.00
CA LYS A 888 -12.70 37.12 -13.39
C LYS A 888 -13.61 37.37 -12.18
N ARG A 889 -13.65 36.47 -11.19
CA ARG A 889 -14.47 36.66 -9.97
C ARG A 889 -13.90 37.77 -9.07
N ILE A 890 -12.58 37.88 -8.92
CA ILE A 890 -11.94 39.00 -8.21
C ILE A 890 -12.24 40.33 -8.92
N GLU A 891 -12.10 40.40 -10.24
CA GLU A 891 -12.40 41.61 -11.02
C GLU A 891 -13.87 42.00 -10.87
N SER A 892 -14.80 41.04 -11.02
CA SER A 892 -16.23 41.26 -10.75
C SER A 892 -16.56 41.68 -9.31
N LEU A 893 -15.73 41.40 -8.30
CA LEU A 893 -15.90 41.86 -6.92
C LEU A 893 -15.29 43.25 -6.67
N ILE A 894 -14.32 43.66 -7.49
CA ILE A 894 -13.78 45.02 -7.51
C ILE A 894 -14.80 45.96 -8.19
N ASP A 895 -15.35 45.53 -9.33
CA ASP A 895 -16.39 46.27 -10.07
C ASP A 895 -17.73 46.42 -9.32
N ARG A 896 -17.84 45.80 -8.13
CA ARG A 896 -19.00 45.86 -7.20
C ARG A 896 -18.62 46.39 -5.81
N ASP A 897 -17.46 47.05 -5.67
CA ASP A 897 -16.98 47.69 -4.44
C ASP A 897 -16.87 46.80 -3.18
N TYR A 898 -16.84 45.46 -3.32
CA TYR A 898 -16.60 44.56 -2.19
C TYR A 898 -15.13 44.59 -1.73
N MET A 899 -14.22 44.86 -2.66
CA MET A 899 -12.78 44.90 -2.44
C MET A 899 -12.12 45.83 -3.47
N ALA A 900 -11.01 46.47 -3.12
CA ALA A 900 -10.20 47.26 -4.03
C ALA A 900 -8.79 46.67 -4.16
N ARG A 901 -8.07 47.03 -5.23
CA ARG A 901 -6.61 46.84 -5.27
C ARG A 901 -5.95 47.88 -4.36
N ASP A 902 -4.82 47.53 -3.76
CA ASP A 902 -4.02 48.49 -3.03
C ASP A 902 -3.44 49.57 -3.97
N LYS A 903 -3.29 50.80 -3.46
CA LYS A 903 -2.83 51.96 -4.25
C LYS A 903 -1.34 51.88 -4.59
N GLU A 904 -0.54 51.23 -3.75
CA GLU A 904 0.90 51.09 -3.92
C GLU A 904 1.27 49.71 -4.47
N ASN A 905 0.46 48.68 -4.16
CA ASN A 905 0.75 47.29 -4.54
C ASN A 905 -0.41 46.61 -5.30
N PRO A 906 -0.39 46.58 -6.65
CA PRO A 906 -1.43 45.89 -7.45
C PRO A 906 -1.54 44.36 -7.25
N LYS A 907 -0.65 43.73 -6.47
CA LYS A 907 -0.73 42.31 -6.04
C LYS A 907 -1.43 42.13 -4.69
N GLN A 908 -1.94 43.20 -4.09
CA GLN A 908 -2.57 43.25 -2.78
C GLN A 908 -3.99 43.80 -2.90
N TYR A 909 -4.90 43.24 -2.13
CA TYR A 909 -6.30 43.64 -2.10
C TYR A 909 -6.69 44.10 -0.70
N ASN A 910 -7.57 45.09 -0.65
CA ASN A 910 -8.18 45.63 0.56
C ASN A 910 -9.70 45.42 0.49
N TYR A 911 -10.33 45.11 1.62
CA TYR A 911 -11.78 44.91 1.74
C TYR A 911 -12.50 46.25 2.01
N VAL A 912 -13.62 46.50 1.34
CA VAL A 912 -14.22 47.86 1.24
C VAL A 912 -15.66 47.97 1.78
N ALA A 913 -16.41 46.86 1.92
CA ALA A 913 -17.87 46.85 2.17
C ALA A 913 -18.36 46.58 3.62
#